data_AF-A0A1X0NQB6-F1
#
_entry.id   AF-A0A1X0NQB6-F1
#
_cell.length_a   1.000
_cell.length_b   1.000
_cell.length_c   1.000
_cell.angle_alpha   90.00
_cell.angle_beta   90.00
_cell.angle_gamma   90.00
#
_symmetry.space_group_name_H-M   'P 1'
#
loop_
_entity.id
_entity.type
_entity.pdbx_description
1 polymer ?
#
loop_
_entity_poly.entity_id
_entity_poly.type
_entity_poly.pdbx_seq_one_letter_code
_entity_poly.pdbx_strand_id
1 'polypeptide(L)'
;MQRRHSASPSVRPEGKAKLTTRASSARVKRAVVQEAPQDDVAYYTQRLKELAAQHAKLELEYQRKLAANRRAIRQMHDENTHLRTIRAGGGDVTETEMEHLEQRRFVAVRRLNRMVHQIEKMEEDIRKEENEHKLSREHEEQLQSPLREAISGSQSVALRIQKLEKQLDTTLSEQQCVLCIKKNYEEMLEQLRAEGISREARVFAMEADLNARHKDYGRLVVMYKNANSDYQYVRDQLHKFTESFLKSRSLKDKALAERREHVEQLLRETQRLEQREVDLQHEIEYEQQRMDEVQTERHAVRQRRQRSVSVMERIALSMEQQENGGMDNSFNSLGDSPENEERVRAYEVAFRNMMQATESSSLDELTTKYELEYATRLQLQEQIRVDKIHYEKLRAEVQELKNGVQQRRHCGLGLAPITPALRDELLLSIEDAERKRDEAMGTSAQLQQLLAEVMRRVDVLAAALVVYHPEVHFPPTQPNNLVTHLQLLREKLFSLADETVGHDTDETEVVPAMVTVPASNTRVHLTPHAHATSTSAVLPPSPDMLTAAGDILDADGGRISSGRRSSSSSSSSSHGSYGIVPSGESTERSLSVSSSPSHEEEAAKSGGRAIALLDLDEPLGREQIKRLAAVVVRREVRRRQREERQR
;
A
#
# COMPACT_ATOMS: atom_id res chain seq x y z
N MET A 1 -23.95 22.53 66.09
CA MET A 1 -23.17 21.29 66.23
C MET A 1 -21.72 21.65 66.51
N GLN A 2 -21.08 20.89 67.40
CA GLN A 2 -19.93 21.29 68.21
C GLN A 2 -18.65 21.60 67.41
N ARG A 3 -17.99 22.70 67.82
CA ARG A 3 -16.64 23.14 67.41
C ARG A 3 -15.58 22.22 68.01
N ARG A 4 -14.48 22.00 67.28
CA ARG A 4 -13.16 21.70 67.85
C ARG A 4 -12.10 22.56 67.16
N HIS A 5 -11.45 23.39 67.97
CA HIS A 5 -10.22 24.10 67.67
C HIS A 5 -9.02 23.18 67.93
N SER A 6 -7.95 23.31 67.16
CA SER A 6 -6.60 22.96 67.62
C SER A 6 -5.55 23.80 66.89
N ALA A 7 -4.93 24.69 67.65
CA ALA A 7 -3.74 25.45 67.33
C ALA A 7 -2.49 24.54 67.32
N SER A 8 -1.46 24.93 66.59
CA SER A 8 -0.11 24.36 66.70
C SER A 8 0.94 25.49 66.69
N PRO A 9 1.88 25.52 67.65
CA PRO A 9 2.83 26.61 67.82
C PRO A 9 4.15 26.40 67.06
N SER A 10 4.83 27.52 66.82
CA SER A 10 6.17 27.63 66.24
C SER A 10 7.26 27.20 67.22
N VAL A 11 8.31 26.51 66.74
CA VAL A 11 9.63 26.46 67.41
C VAL A 11 10.73 26.38 66.35
N ARG A 12 11.59 27.40 66.29
CA ARG A 12 12.93 27.37 65.67
C ARG A 12 13.92 26.64 66.58
N PRO A 13 15.03 26.11 66.04
CA PRO A 13 16.30 26.50 66.63
C PRO A 13 17.37 26.89 65.61
N GLU A 14 18.12 27.92 65.99
CA GLU A 14 19.42 28.27 65.46
C GLU A 14 20.48 27.23 65.90
N GLY A 15 21.48 27.00 65.05
CA GLY A 15 22.66 26.23 65.40
C GLY A 15 23.81 26.51 64.43
N LYS A 16 24.71 27.42 64.80
CA LYS A 16 25.99 27.69 64.14
C LYS A 16 27.00 26.61 64.52
N ALA A 17 27.75 26.05 63.56
CA ALA A 17 29.09 25.50 63.82
C ALA A 17 29.96 25.45 62.56
N LYS A 18 31.25 25.70 62.79
CA LYS A 18 32.36 25.94 61.85
C LYS A 18 32.99 24.65 61.30
N LEU A 19 33.60 24.80 60.10
CA LEU A 19 34.82 24.18 59.56
C LEU A 19 35.28 22.80 60.04
N THR A 20 35.59 21.90 59.11
CA THR A 20 36.97 21.36 58.91
C THR A 20 37.10 20.51 57.64
N THR A 21 38.13 20.82 56.88
CA THR A 21 38.74 20.03 55.81
C THR A 21 39.51 18.84 56.38
N ARG A 22 39.35 17.62 55.84
CA ARG A 22 40.47 16.73 55.48
C ARG A 22 40.08 15.46 54.73
N ALA A 23 41.05 15.03 53.93
CA ALA A 23 41.11 13.96 52.94
C ALA A 23 40.87 12.51 53.43
N SER A 24 40.51 11.69 52.43
CA SER A 24 40.95 10.31 52.16
C SER A 24 40.83 9.24 53.25
N SER A 25 40.08 8.17 52.95
CA SER A 25 40.49 6.78 53.19
C SER A 25 39.36 5.82 52.79
N ALA A 26 39.50 5.14 51.65
CA ALA A 26 38.74 3.95 51.33
C ALA A 26 39.00 2.87 52.39
N ARG A 27 37.97 2.47 53.13
CA ARG A 27 38.02 1.25 53.95
C ARG A 27 36.64 0.59 53.98
N VAL A 28 36.55 -0.50 53.23
CA VAL A 28 35.50 -1.52 53.32
C VAL A 28 35.37 -1.94 54.78
N LYS A 29 34.24 -1.63 55.41
CA LYS A 29 33.80 -2.22 56.68
C LYS A 29 32.42 -2.80 56.47
N ARG A 30 32.32 -4.12 56.73
CA ARG A 30 31.07 -4.87 56.88
C ARG A 30 30.11 -4.09 57.79
N ALA A 31 28.89 -3.88 57.30
CA ALA A 31 27.81 -3.30 58.08
C ALA A 31 27.43 -4.27 59.21
N VAL A 32 27.80 -3.93 60.43
CA VAL A 32 27.19 -4.49 61.64
C VAL A 32 25.87 -3.75 61.81
N VAL A 33 24.77 -4.48 61.61
CA VAL A 33 23.41 -4.01 61.90
C VAL A 33 23.34 -3.79 63.41
N GLN A 34 23.44 -2.54 63.84
CA GLN A 34 23.03 -2.15 65.19
C GLN A 34 21.50 -2.21 65.23
N GLU A 35 20.95 -2.98 66.17
CA GLU A 35 19.52 -3.04 66.44
C GLU A 35 19.04 -1.62 66.80
N ALA A 36 18.24 -1.04 65.91
CA ALA A 36 17.59 0.25 66.15
C ALA A 36 16.64 0.12 67.35
N PRO A 37 16.57 1.11 68.25
CA PRO A 37 15.66 1.08 69.39
C PRO A 37 14.22 0.89 68.89
N GLN A 38 13.48 -0.04 69.51
CA GLN A 38 12.14 -0.45 69.07
C GLN A 38 11.14 0.71 68.89
N ASP A 39 11.34 1.83 69.59
CA ASP A 39 10.51 3.03 69.47
C ASP A 39 10.64 3.75 68.12
N ASP A 40 11.83 3.77 67.52
CA ASP A 40 12.03 4.40 66.21
C ASP A 40 11.33 3.59 65.12
N VAL A 41 11.35 2.26 65.24
CA VAL A 41 10.66 1.35 64.31
C VAL A 41 9.14 1.60 64.36
N ALA A 42 8.57 1.77 65.55
CA ALA A 42 7.15 2.08 65.70
C ALA A 42 6.79 3.45 65.09
N TYR A 43 7.61 4.47 65.32
CA TYR A 43 7.42 5.80 64.74
C TYR A 43 7.49 5.78 63.21
N TYR A 44 8.50 5.15 62.61
CA TYR A 44 8.61 5.04 61.16
C TYR A 44 7.47 4.21 60.56
N THR A 45 7.03 3.17 61.24
CA THR A 45 5.88 2.37 60.80
C THR A 45 4.59 3.20 60.81
N GLN A 46 4.37 4.04 61.83
CA GLN A 46 3.25 4.98 61.86
C GLN A 46 3.35 6.03 60.75
N ARG A 47 4.54 6.60 60.53
CA ARG A 47 4.76 7.59 59.48
C ARG A 47 4.54 7.01 58.07
N LEU A 48 4.96 5.77 57.84
CA LEU A 48 4.69 5.05 56.60
C LEU A 48 3.19 4.80 56.39
N LYS A 49 2.45 4.48 57.45
CA LYS A 49 0.98 4.34 57.38
C LYS A 49 0.30 5.68 57.04
N GLU A 50 0.75 6.79 57.63
CA GLU A 50 0.24 8.12 57.30
C GLU A 50 0.52 8.51 55.84
N LEU A 51 1.75 8.26 55.36
CA LEU A 51 2.12 8.51 53.97
C LEU A 51 1.32 7.63 53.00
N ALA A 52 1.12 6.35 53.33
CA ALA A 52 0.27 5.46 52.55
C ALA A 52 -1.19 5.95 52.50
N ALA A 53 -1.73 6.45 53.62
CA ALA A 53 -3.08 7.02 53.66
C ALA A 53 -3.21 8.31 52.84
N GLN A 54 -2.21 9.20 52.88
CA GLN A 54 -2.16 10.41 52.06
C GLN A 54 -2.06 10.06 50.57
N HIS A 55 -1.24 9.08 50.21
CA HIS A 55 -1.11 8.60 48.84
C HIS A 55 -2.44 8.03 48.32
N ALA A 56 -3.11 7.18 49.11
CA ALA A 56 -4.43 6.63 48.76
C ALA A 56 -5.49 7.72 48.56
N LYS A 57 -5.47 8.79 49.39
CA LYS A 57 -6.37 9.93 49.24
C LYS A 57 -6.12 10.69 47.94
N LEU A 58 -4.87 10.97 47.62
CA LEU A 58 -4.48 11.65 46.38
C LEU A 58 -4.85 10.82 45.15
N GLU A 59 -4.67 9.50 45.21
CA GLU A 59 -5.04 8.58 44.14
C GLU A 59 -6.56 8.58 43.89
N LEU A 60 -7.37 8.55 44.95
CA LEU A 60 -8.83 8.65 44.82
C LEU A 60 -9.28 10.00 44.24
N GLU A 61 -8.65 11.11 44.65
CA GLU A 61 -8.93 12.43 44.07
C GLU A 61 -8.55 12.50 42.59
N TYR A 62 -7.41 11.92 42.22
CA TYR A 62 -6.96 11.83 40.83
C TYR A 62 -7.92 10.98 39.98
N GLN A 63 -8.35 9.81 40.48
CA GLN A 63 -9.33 8.96 39.81
C GLN A 63 -10.69 9.66 39.65
N ARG A 64 -11.15 10.42 40.66
CA ARG A 64 -12.37 11.24 40.56
C ARG A 64 -12.24 12.33 39.51
N LYS A 65 -11.09 13.03 39.45
CA LYS A 65 -10.81 14.05 38.42
C LYS A 65 -10.78 13.43 37.03
N LEU A 66 -10.15 12.27 36.85
CA LEU A 66 -10.16 11.53 35.58
C LEU A 66 -11.57 11.12 35.16
N ALA A 67 -12.39 10.60 36.07
CA ALA A 67 -13.77 10.24 35.78
C ALA A 67 -14.62 11.47 35.40
N ALA A 68 -14.45 12.58 36.09
CA ALA A 68 -15.11 13.85 35.75
C ALA A 68 -14.68 14.37 34.37
N ASN A 69 -13.38 14.31 34.06
CA ASN A 69 -12.84 14.75 32.78
C ASN A 69 -13.33 13.86 31.62
N ARG A 70 -13.37 12.53 31.81
CA ARG A 70 -13.97 11.60 30.84
C ARG A 70 -15.44 11.90 30.56
N ARG A 71 -16.23 12.27 31.57
CA ARG A 71 -17.63 12.69 31.38
C ARG A 71 -17.73 14.01 30.62
N ALA A 72 -16.87 14.97 30.93
CA ALA A 72 -16.84 16.26 30.23
C ALA A 72 -16.47 16.09 28.74
N ILE A 73 -15.49 15.23 28.42
CA ILE A 73 -15.11 14.93 27.03
C ILE A 73 -16.26 14.28 26.27
N ARG A 74 -16.97 13.33 26.89
CA ARG A 74 -18.16 12.72 26.26
C ARG A 74 -19.24 13.77 25.97
N GLN A 75 -19.53 14.63 26.94
CA GLN A 75 -20.50 15.73 26.75
C GLN A 75 -20.08 16.65 25.58
N MET A 76 -18.81 17.04 25.51
CA MET A 76 -18.32 17.87 24.39
C MET A 76 -18.40 17.13 23.03
N HIS A 77 -18.19 15.81 23.01
CA HIS A 77 -18.31 15.01 21.80
C HIS A 77 -19.76 14.89 21.34
N ASP A 78 -20.69 14.65 22.26
CA ASP A 78 -22.13 14.60 22.00
C ASP A 78 -22.61 15.96 21.46
N GLU A 79 -22.14 17.07 22.06
CA GLU A 79 -22.39 18.43 21.58
C GLU A 79 -21.80 18.69 20.20
N ASN A 80 -20.56 18.27 19.93
CA ASN A 80 -19.94 18.45 18.62
C ASN A 80 -20.69 17.65 17.54
N THR A 81 -21.11 16.43 17.88
CA THR A 81 -21.92 15.57 17.00
C THR A 81 -23.26 16.21 16.70
N HIS A 82 -23.92 16.77 17.72
CA HIS A 82 -25.17 17.51 17.58
C HIS A 82 -24.99 18.77 16.70
N LEU A 83 -23.96 19.59 16.94
CA LEU A 83 -23.65 20.77 16.13
C LEU A 83 -23.31 20.42 14.67
N ARG A 84 -22.65 19.29 14.42
CA ARG A 84 -22.41 18.78 13.06
C ARG A 84 -23.70 18.36 12.38
N THR A 85 -24.62 17.75 13.12
CA THR A 85 -25.95 17.38 12.62
C THR A 85 -26.73 18.62 12.19
N ILE A 86 -26.71 19.68 13.02
CA ILE A 86 -27.32 20.99 12.69
C ILE A 86 -26.67 21.59 11.43
N ARG A 87 -25.33 21.61 11.35
CA ARG A 87 -24.63 22.14 10.16
C ARG A 87 -24.88 21.35 8.88
N ALA A 88 -24.99 20.02 8.97
CA ALA A 88 -25.23 19.15 7.83
C ALA A 88 -26.69 19.21 7.35
N GLY A 89 -27.64 19.45 8.26
CA GLY A 89 -29.06 19.52 7.96
C GLY A 89 -29.50 20.77 7.18
N GLY A 90 -28.68 21.84 7.15
CA GLY A 90 -28.99 23.08 6.40
C GLY A 90 -30.27 23.81 6.82
N GLY A 91 -31.01 23.28 7.81
CA GLY A 91 -32.24 23.84 8.34
C GLY A 91 -31.94 24.83 9.46
N ASP A 92 -32.79 25.86 9.54
CA ASP A 92 -32.81 26.79 10.67
C ASP A 92 -32.93 26.00 11.99
N VAL A 93 -32.17 26.43 12.99
CA VAL A 93 -32.14 25.81 14.34
C VAL A 93 -33.59 25.64 14.82
N THR A 94 -33.98 24.40 15.12
CA THR A 94 -35.36 24.12 15.50
C THR A 94 -35.69 24.84 16.81
N GLU A 95 -36.93 25.29 16.98
CA GLU A 95 -37.37 26.02 18.19
C GLU A 95 -37.07 25.23 19.48
N THR A 96 -37.16 23.90 19.41
CA THR A 96 -36.81 22.96 20.49
C THR A 96 -35.32 22.96 20.86
N GLU A 97 -34.42 23.19 19.89
CA GLU A 97 -32.98 23.30 20.12
C GLU A 97 -32.63 24.65 20.76
N MET A 98 -33.32 25.72 20.34
CA MET A 98 -33.22 27.03 20.98
C MET A 98 -33.67 26.98 22.45
N GLU A 99 -34.80 26.33 22.74
CA GLU A 99 -35.26 26.12 24.12
C GLU A 99 -34.24 25.32 24.96
N HIS A 100 -33.63 24.28 24.39
CA HIS A 100 -32.59 23.51 25.08
C HIS A 100 -31.34 24.35 25.39
N LEU A 101 -30.91 25.21 24.47
CA LEU A 101 -29.80 26.13 24.69
C LEU A 101 -30.13 27.17 25.77
N GLU A 102 -31.36 27.68 25.78
CA GLU A 102 -31.83 28.61 26.80
C GLU A 102 -31.89 27.98 28.20
N GLN A 103 -32.38 26.73 28.31
CA GLN A 103 -32.37 25.99 29.57
C GLN A 103 -30.94 25.77 30.08
N ARG A 104 -30.01 25.40 29.20
CA ARG A 104 -28.59 25.24 29.56
C ARG A 104 -27.96 26.56 30.01
N ARG A 105 -28.24 27.65 29.29
CA ARG A 105 -27.82 29.00 29.66
C ARG A 105 -28.34 29.35 31.06
N PHE A 106 -29.62 29.07 31.35
CA PHE A 106 -30.21 29.34 32.65
C PHE A 106 -29.51 28.57 33.79
N VAL A 107 -29.24 27.28 33.61
CA VAL A 107 -28.52 26.47 34.60
C VAL A 107 -27.09 26.99 34.82
N ALA A 108 -26.39 27.37 33.75
CA ALA A 108 -25.04 27.93 33.83
C ALA A 108 -25.03 29.26 34.60
N VAL A 109 -25.97 30.17 34.29
CA VAL A 109 -26.13 31.45 35.00
C VAL A 109 -26.45 31.22 36.47
N ARG A 110 -27.34 30.27 36.80
CA ARG A 110 -27.65 29.94 38.19
C ARG A 110 -26.43 29.42 38.96
N ARG A 111 -25.60 28.59 38.32
CA ARG A 111 -24.35 28.11 38.92
C ARG A 111 -23.35 29.24 39.10
N LEU A 112 -23.23 30.13 38.12
CA LEU A 112 -22.37 31.31 38.20
C LEU A 112 -22.77 32.20 39.39
N ASN A 113 -24.06 32.52 39.51
CA ASN A 113 -24.57 33.35 40.61
C ASN A 113 -24.30 32.73 41.99
N ARG A 114 -24.39 31.40 42.12
CA ARG A 114 -24.01 30.71 43.37
C ARG A 114 -22.53 30.85 43.69
N MET A 115 -21.65 30.72 42.70
CA MET A 115 -20.21 30.86 42.91
C MET A 115 -19.83 32.31 43.22
N VAL A 116 -20.45 33.29 42.54
CA VAL A 116 -20.27 34.72 42.83
C VAL A 116 -20.64 35.01 44.29
N HIS A 117 -21.81 34.54 44.74
CA HIS A 117 -22.21 34.73 46.13
C HIS A 117 -21.27 34.05 47.15
N GLN A 118 -20.71 32.89 46.81
CA GLN A 118 -19.70 32.24 47.65
C GLN A 118 -18.40 33.05 47.73
N ILE A 119 -17.97 33.65 46.62
CA ILE A 119 -16.79 34.52 46.58
C ILE A 119 -17.04 35.78 47.42
N GLU A 120 -18.18 36.46 47.22
CA GLU A 120 -18.56 37.64 47.99
C GLU A 120 -18.58 37.34 49.50
N LYS A 121 -19.14 36.20 49.90
CA LYS A 121 -19.15 35.78 51.30
C LYS A 121 -17.74 35.57 51.85
N MET A 122 -16.86 34.91 51.10
CA MET A 122 -15.47 34.73 51.52
C MET A 122 -14.73 36.08 51.63
N GLU A 123 -14.98 37.01 50.70
CA GLU A 123 -14.41 38.36 50.78
C GLU A 123 -14.92 39.13 51.99
N GLU A 124 -16.20 39.01 52.34
CA GLU A 124 -16.75 39.60 53.56
C GLU A 124 -16.13 39.02 54.83
N ASP A 125 -15.94 37.70 54.88
CA ASP A 125 -15.33 37.03 56.02
C ASP A 125 -13.86 37.45 56.17
N ILE A 126 -13.10 37.55 55.07
CA ILE A 126 -11.73 38.10 55.07
C ILE A 126 -11.73 39.54 55.59
N ARG A 127 -12.63 40.41 55.11
CA ARG A 127 -12.73 41.80 55.57
C ARG A 127 -13.05 41.90 57.07
N LYS A 128 -13.88 41.00 57.60
CA LYS A 128 -14.17 40.95 59.05
C LYS A 128 -12.92 40.56 59.84
N GLU A 129 -12.20 39.51 59.43
CA GLU A 129 -10.95 39.09 60.05
C GLU A 129 -9.89 40.21 60.02
N GLU A 130 -9.75 40.91 58.89
CA GLU A 130 -8.85 42.07 58.76
C GLU A 130 -9.22 43.21 59.72
N ASN A 131 -10.51 43.48 59.92
CA ASN A 131 -10.96 44.52 60.83
C ASN A 131 -10.80 44.13 62.30
N GLU A 132 -11.02 42.86 62.65
CA GLU A 132 -10.72 42.33 64.00
C GLU A 132 -9.22 42.42 64.32
N HIS A 133 -8.36 42.16 63.33
CA HIS A 133 -6.92 42.36 63.46
C HIS A 133 -6.53 43.84 63.63
N LYS A 134 -7.20 44.77 62.94
CA LYS A 134 -6.97 46.21 63.12
C LYS A 134 -7.35 46.67 64.54
N LEU A 135 -8.52 46.29 65.03
CA LEU A 135 -8.97 46.61 66.39
C LEU A 135 -8.04 46.02 67.46
N SER A 136 -7.49 44.84 67.23
CA SER A 136 -6.50 44.22 68.13
C SER A 136 -5.19 45.01 68.17
N ARG A 137 -4.72 45.51 67.03
CA ARG A 137 -3.53 46.39 66.96
C ARG A 137 -3.77 47.73 67.64
N GLU A 138 -4.94 48.34 67.44
CA GLU A 138 -5.32 49.59 68.11
C GLU A 138 -5.41 49.41 69.64
N HIS A 139 -5.85 48.25 70.11
CA HIS A 139 -5.91 47.94 71.55
C HIS A 139 -4.50 47.74 72.17
N GLU A 140 -3.56 47.16 71.43
CA GLU A 140 -2.15 47.05 71.81
C GLU A 140 -1.44 48.42 71.81
N GLU A 141 -1.75 49.30 70.85
CA GLU A 141 -1.20 50.66 70.79
C GLU A 141 -1.69 51.55 71.95
N GLN A 142 -2.94 51.37 72.41
CA GLN A 142 -3.47 52.11 73.57
C GLN A 142 -2.79 51.71 74.90
N LEU A 143 -2.33 50.45 75.04
CA LEU A 143 -1.63 49.96 76.23
C LEU A 143 -0.18 50.45 76.33
N GLN A 144 0.43 50.95 75.26
CA GLN A 144 1.81 51.46 75.23
C GLN A 144 1.93 52.99 75.39
N SER A 145 0.82 53.68 75.62
CA SER A 145 0.75 55.15 75.59
C SER A 145 1.34 55.93 76.79
N PRO A 146 1.48 55.43 78.04
CA PRO A 146 1.90 56.32 79.14
C PRO A 146 3.43 56.39 79.37
N LEU A 147 4.27 55.75 78.54
CA LEU A 147 5.73 55.73 78.76
C LEU A 147 6.55 56.71 77.88
N ARG A 148 5.89 57.54 77.04
CA ARG A 148 6.58 58.37 76.03
C ARG A 148 6.91 59.82 76.44
N GLU A 149 6.47 60.29 77.62
CA GLU A 149 6.57 61.71 77.97
C GLU A 149 7.91 62.14 78.62
N ALA A 150 8.82 61.22 78.92
CA ALA A 150 10.10 61.56 79.60
C ALA A 150 11.30 61.85 78.66
N ILE A 151 11.15 61.85 77.33
CA ILE A 151 12.28 61.94 76.39
C ILE A 151 12.09 63.02 75.30
N SER A 152 11.82 64.26 75.72
CA SER A 152 11.51 65.38 74.81
C SER A 152 12.72 65.86 73.97
N GLY A 153 13.97 65.66 74.44
CA GLY A 153 15.19 66.02 73.68
C GLY A 153 15.57 65.02 72.58
N SER A 154 15.18 63.75 72.70
CA SER A 154 15.43 62.71 71.69
C SER A 154 14.30 62.57 70.69
N GLN A 155 13.20 63.31 70.84
CA GLN A 155 11.99 63.18 70.03
C GLN A 155 12.23 63.60 68.58
N SER A 156 13.01 64.65 68.34
CA SER A 156 13.38 65.08 66.97
C SER A 156 14.25 64.05 66.25
N VAL A 157 15.17 63.41 66.97
CA VAL A 157 16.00 62.30 66.46
C VAL A 157 15.14 61.06 66.22
N ALA A 158 14.22 60.72 67.13
CA ALA A 158 13.30 59.60 66.97
C ALA A 158 12.35 59.79 65.79
N LEU A 159 11.79 60.99 65.58
CA LEU A 159 10.96 61.31 64.41
C LEU A 159 11.76 61.24 63.10
N ARG A 160 13.02 61.65 63.12
CA ARG A 160 13.92 61.50 61.97
C ARG A 160 14.22 60.02 61.67
N ILE A 161 14.52 59.22 62.70
CA ILE A 161 14.72 57.78 62.57
C ILE A 161 13.45 57.14 62.01
N GLN A 162 12.28 57.43 62.58
CA GLN A 162 10.99 56.93 62.09
C GLN A 162 10.72 57.31 60.62
N LYS A 163 11.07 58.54 60.21
CA LYS A 163 10.94 58.96 58.81
C LYS A 163 11.88 58.15 57.89
N LEU A 164 13.12 57.90 58.33
CA LEU A 164 14.07 57.09 57.58
C LEU A 164 13.66 55.61 57.53
N GLU A 165 13.12 55.06 58.62
CA GLU A 165 12.55 53.71 58.67
C GLU A 165 11.37 53.59 57.72
N LYS A 166 10.41 54.52 57.76
CA LYS A 166 9.29 54.55 56.83
C LYS A 166 9.77 54.64 55.37
N GLN A 167 10.78 55.46 55.09
CA GLN A 167 11.37 55.53 53.75
C GLN A 167 12.03 54.22 53.33
N LEU A 168 12.77 53.57 54.24
CA LEU A 168 13.38 52.27 54.00
C LEU A 168 12.31 51.21 53.72
N ASP A 169 11.25 51.14 54.53
CA ASP A 169 10.13 50.23 54.32
C ASP A 169 9.46 50.44 52.96
N THR A 170 9.22 51.71 52.58
CA THR A 170 8.72 52.02 51.24
C THR A 170 9.66 51.49 50.16
N THR A 171 10.97 51.77 50.24
CA THR A 171 11.93 51.28 49.23
C THR A 171 12.03 49.76 49.19
N LEU A 172 11.94 49.07 50.33
CA LEU A 172 11.94 47.60 50.38
C LEU A 172 10.65 47.03 49.77
N SER A 173 9.50 47.65 50.01
CA SER A 173 8.23 47.25 49.39
C SER A 173 8.24 47.47 47.86
N GLU A 174 8.83 48.58 47.40
CA GLU A 174 9.04 48.85 45.97
C GLU A 174 10.00 47.84 45.34
N GLN A 175 11.10 47.50 46.02
CA GLN A 175 12.03 46.46 45.58
C GLN A 175 11.33 45.09 45.47
N GLN A 176 10.49 44.72 46.44
CA GLN A 176 9.70 43.48 46.38
C GLN A 176 8.72 43.51 45.21
N CYS A 177 8.06 44.63 44.95
CA CYS A 177 7.19 44.82 43.78
C CYS A 177 7.97 44.62 42.46
N VAL A 178 9.14 45.24 42.33
CA VAL A 178 10.01 45.07 41.15
C VAL A 178 10.47 43.63 40.98
N LEU A 179 10.79 42.91 42.06
CA LEU A 179 11.15 41.50 42.00
C LEU A 179 9.96 40.62 41.54
N CYS A 180 8.75 40.89 42.02
CA CYS A 180 7.53 40.21 41.55
C CYS A 180 7.29 40.48 40.06
N ILE A 181 7.42 41.74 39.61
CA ILE A 181 7.27 42.11 38.20
C ILE A 181 8.33 41.39 37.34
N LYS A 182 9.60 41.38 37.79
CA LYS A 182 10.69 40.68 37.10
C LYS A 182 10.37 39.19 36.94
N LYS A 183 9.93 38.53 38.01
CA LYS A 183 9.53 37.12 37.98
C LYS A 183 8.38 36.87 36.99
N ASN A 184 7.36 37.73 36.97
CA ASN A 184 6.26 37.61 36.01
C ASN A 184 6.74 37.75 34.55
N TYR A 185 7.69 38.66 34.27
CA TYR A 185 8.29 38.78 32.94
C TYR A 185 9.13 37.56 32.56
N GLU A 186 9.86 36.98 33.51
CA GLU A 186 10.60 35.73 33.30
C GLU A 186 9.65 34.58 32.93
N GLU A 187 8.55 34.42 33.66
CA GLU A 187 7.51 33.42 33.36
C GLU A 187 6.87 33.64 31.98
N MET A 188 6.55 34.90 31.62
CA MET A 188 6.02 35.22 30.28
C MET A 188 7.03 34.93 29.16
N LEU A 189 8.32 35.18 29.38
CA LEU A 189 9.37 34.86 28.40
C LEU A 189 9.52 33.34 28.22
N GLU A 190 9.43 32.56 29.29
CA GLU A 190 9.43 31.09 29.22
C GLU A 190 8.21 30.57 28.45
N GLN A 191 7.02 31.12 28.70
CA GLN A 191 5.80 30.79 27.96
C GLN A 191 5.95 31.11 26.47
N LEU A 192 6.45 32.30 26.11
CA LEU A 192 6.66 32.69 24.71
C LEU A 192 7.69 31.79 24.01
N ARG A 193 8.73 31.33 24.71
CA ARG A 193 9.69 30.35 24.16
C ARG A 193 9.05 29.00 23.93
N ALA A 194 8.27 28.49 24.89
CA ALA A 194 7.55 27.23 24.74
C ALA A 194 6.52 27.28 23.59
N GLU A 195 5.82 28.40 23.44
CA GLU A 195 4.94 28.65 22.30
C GLU A 195 5.71 28.73 20.97
N GLY A 196 6.89 29.36 20.95
CA GLY A 196 7.79 29.42 19.80
C GLY A 196 8.15 28.03 19.29
N ILE A 197 8.65 27.17 20.17
CA ILE A 197 8.98 25.77 19.87
C ILE A 197 7.74 25.03 19.36
N SER A 198 6.58 25.25 19.97
CA SER A 198 5.31 24.62 19.55
C SER A 198 4.84 25.10 18.17
N ARG A 199 5.09 26.36 17.81
CA ARG A 199 4.79 26.91 16.47
C ARG A 199 5.72 26.32 15.42
N GLU A 200 7.02 26.26 15.70
CA GLU A 200 8.03 25.66 14.82
C GLU A 200 7.72 24.18 14.56
N ALA A 201 7.38 23.40 15.60
CA ALA A 201 6.98 22.01 15.45
C ALA A 201 5.74 21.85 14.54
N ARG A 202 4.75 22.76 14.62
CA ARG A 202 3.59 22.75 13.72
C ARG A 202 3.96 23.11 12.28
N VAL A 203 4.84 24.09 12.09
CA VAL A 203 5.34 24.46 10.75
C VAL A 203 6.07 23.27 10.12
N PHE A 204 6.96 22.63 10.86
CA PHE A 204 7.67 21.43 10.40
C PHE A 204 6.71 20.29 10.02
N ALA A 205 5.67 20.03 10.82
CA ALA A 205 4.65 19.04 10.49
C ALA A 205 3.89 19.38 9.20
N MET A 206 3.52 20.65 8.99
CA MET A 206 2.87 21.11 7.76
C MET A 206 3.79 21.00 6.53
N GLU A 207 5.08 21.31 6.68
CA GLU A 207 6.07 21.14 5.61
C GLU A 207 6.26 19.66 5.24
N ALA A 208 6.30 18.77 6.22
CA ALA A 208 6.36 17.33 6.00
C ALA A 208 5.12 16.82 5.23
N ASP A 209 3.92 17.28 5.61
CA ASP A 209 2.66 16.95 4.92
C ASP A 209 2.63 17.48 3.48
N LEU A 210 3.09 18.72 3.25
CA LEU A 210 3.20 19.29 1.91
C LEU A 210 4.17 18.51 1.04
N ASN A 211 5.30 18.09 1.60
CA ASN A 211 6.28 17.27 0.90
C ASN A 211 5.72 15.88 0.57
N ALA A 212 4.93 15.28 1.46
CA ALA A 212 4.23 14.02 1.18
C ALA A 212 3.23 14.19 0.02
N ARG A 213 2.40 15.24 0.05
CA ARG A 213 1.45 15.55 -1.04
C ARG A 213 2.15 15.84 -2.37
N HIS A 214 3.31 16.50 -2.34
CA HIS A 214 4.10 16.76 -3.55
C HIS A 214 4.60 15.45 -4.18
N LYS A 215 5.05 14.50 -3.35
CA LYS A 215 5.43 13.15 -3.81
C LYS A 215 4.25 12.39 -4.41
N ASP A 216 3.08 12.44 -3.77
CA ASP A 216 1.87 11.80 -4.28
C ASP A 216 1.40 12.42 -5.60
N TYR A 217 1.46 13.75 -5.71
CA TYR A 217 1.20 14.44 -6.98
C TYR A 217 2.19 14.01 -8.08
N GLY A 218 3.49 13.90 -7.74
CA GLY A 218 4.50 13.38 -8.65
C GLY A 218 4.17 11.96 -9.15
N ARG A 219 3.74 11.07 -8.25
CA ARG A 219 3.28 9.71 -8.61
C ARG A 219 2.07 9.74 -9.53
N LEU A 220 1.07 10.58 -9.23
CA LEU A 220 -0.13 10.71 -10.04
C LEU A 220 0.18 11.20 -11.46
N VAL A 221 1.11 12.15 -11.60
CA VAL A 221 1.58 12.63 -12.91
C VAL A 221 2.26 11.52 -13.71
N VAL A 222 3.06 10.67 -13.07
CA VAL A 222 3.69 9.51 -13.73
C VAL A 222 2.62 8.51 -14.18
N MET A 223 1.67 8.16 -13.32
CA MET A 223 0.56 7.28 -13.68
C MET A 223 -0.27 7.83 -14.85
N TYR A 224 -0.54 9.13 -14.87
CA TYR A 224 -1.22 9.78 -15.98
C TYR A 224 -0.44 9.67 -17.29
N LYS A 225 0.88 9.91 -17.25
CA LYS A 225 1.75 9.75 -18.44
C LYS A 225 1.75 8.31 -18.94
N ASN A 226 1.84 7.33 -18.05
CA ASN A 226 1.79 5.90 -18.40
C ASN A 226 0.42 5.52 -19.00
N ALA A 227 -0.67 5.93 -18.38
CA ALA A 227 -2.01 5.70 -18.92
C ALA A 227 -2.20 6.35 -20.31
N ASN A 228 -1.60 7.53 -20.53
CA ASN A 228 -1.63 8.19 -21.83
C ASN A 228 -0.76 7.47 -22.88
N SER A 229 0.42 6.94 -22.51
CA SER A 229 1.23 6.12 -23.43
C SER A 229 0.53 4.81 -23.79
N ASP A 230 -0.11 4.16 -22.82
CA ASP A 230 -0.87 2.93 -23.05
C ASP A 230 -2.07 3.19 -23.96
N TYR A 231 -2.78 4.30 -23.74
CA TYR A 231 -3.85 4.74 -24.62
C TYR A 231 -3.37 5.00 -26.06
N GLN A 232 -2.24 5.69 -26.24
CA GLN A 232 -1.65 5.90 -27.55
C GLN A 232 -1.25 4.58 -28.22
N TYR A 233 -0.64 3.66 -27.48
CA TYR A 233 -0.29 2.34 -27.96
C TYR A 233 -1.53 1.56 -28.44
N VAL A 234 -2.59 1.50 -27.63
CA VAL A 234 -3.85 0.82 -28.00
C VAL A 234 -4.48 1.48 -29.22
N ARG A 235 -4.46 2.81 -29.30
CA ARG A 235 -4.97 3.56 -30.45
C ARG A 235 -4.20 3.21 -31.72
N ASP A 236 -2.88 3.12 -31.66
CA ASP A 236 -2.03 2.75 -32.79
C ASP A 236 -2.27 1.30 -33.22
N GLN A 237 -2.43 0.38 -32.26
CA GLN A 237 -2.76 -1.01 -32.57
C GLN A 237 -4.14 -1.15 -33.22
N LEU A 238 -5.13 -0.41 -32.74
CA LEU A 238 -6.46 -0.36 -33.36
C LEU A 238 -6.39 0.17 -34.79
N HIS A 239 -5.57 1.19 -35.03
CA HIS A 239 -5.38 1.74 -36.37
C HIS A 239 -4.75 0.72 -37.31
N LYS A 240 -3.66 0.06 -36.89
CA LYS A 240 -3.00 -1.02 -37.64
C LYS A 240 -3.95 -2.19 -37.94
N PHE A 241 -4.76 -2.59 -36.95
CA PHE A 241 -5.77 -3.62 -37.13
C PHE A 241 -6.81 -3.21 -38.18
N THR A 242 -7.30 -1.97 -38.10
CA THR A 242 -8.29 -1.44 -39.06
C THR A 242 -7.73 -1.42 -40.49
N GLU A 243 -6.48 -0.99 -40.67
CA GLU A 243 -5.81 -1.02 -41.97
C GLU A 243 -5.61 -2.44 -42.50
N SER A 244 -5.14 -3.36 -41.65
CA SER A 244 -4.98 -4.78 -42.00
C SER A 244 -6.31 -5.41 -42.41
N PHE A 245 -7.38 -5.11 -41.67
CA PHE A 245 -8.72 -5.59 -41.96
C PHE A 245 -9.23 -5.06 -43.30
N LEU A 246 -9.06 -3.77 -43.59
CA LEU A 246 -9.44 -3.16 -44.87
C LEU A 246 -8.65 -3.76 -46.04
N LYS A 247 -7.34 -3.99 -45.87
CA LYS A 247 -6.50 -4.67 -46.88
C LYS A 247 -6.98 -6.11 -47.13
N SER A 248 -7.23 -6.88 -46.07
CA SER A 248 -7.76 -8.25 -46.19
C SER A 248 -9.12 -8.28 -46.88
N ARG A 249 -10.01 -7.34 -46.54
CA ARG A 249 -11.31 -7.18 -47.20
C ARG A 249 -11.15 -6.83 -48.68
N SER A 250 -10.29 -5.88 -49.03
CA SER A 250 -10.01 -5.50 -50.42
C SER A 250 -9.45 -6.66 -51.24
N LEU A 251 -8.56 -7.49 -50.66
CA LEU A 251 -8.04 -8.70 -51.33
C LEU A 251 -9.15 -9.74 -51.56
N LYS A 252 -10.04 -9.95 -50.59
CA LYS A 252 -11.19 -10.85 -50.74
C LYS A 252 -12.16 -10.34 -51.80
N ASP A 253 -12.47 -9.05 -51.79
CA ASP A 253 -13.34 -8.41 -52.78
C ASP A 253 -12.73 -8.51 -54.19
N LYS A 254 -11.40 -8.34 -54.32
CA LYS A 254 -10.67 -8.55 -55.58
C LYS A 254 -10.74 -10.01 -56.06
N ALA A 255 -10.48 -10.98 -55.19
CA ALA A 255 -10.57 -12.40 -55.53
C ALA A 255 -12.01 -12.82 -55.92
N LEU A 256 -13.02 -12.24 -55.29
CA LEU A 256 -14.42 -12.43 -55.68
C LEU A 256 -14.73 -11.81 -57.04
N ALA A 257 -14.17 -10.64 -57.35
CA ALA A 257 -14.31 -10.00 -58.66
C ALA A 257 -13.66 -10.85 -59.76
N GLU A 258 -12.42 -11.32 -59.56
CA GLU A 258 -11.71 -12.21 -60.50
C GLU A 258 -12.47 -13.52 -60.74
N ARG A 259 -13.03 -14.13 -59.68
CA ARG A 259 -13.89 -15.32 -59.83
C ARG A 259 -15.16 -15.04 -60.62
N ARG A 260 -15.82 -13.92 -60.38
CA ARG A 260 -17.02 -13.51 -61.15
C ARG A 260 -16.68 -13.30 -62.61
N GLU A 261 -15.56 -12.65 -62.90
CA GLU A 261 -15.07 -12.45 -64.26
C GLU A 261 -14.77 -13.79 -64.94
N HIS A 262 -14.10 -14.72 -64.25
CA HIS A 262 -13.81 -16.04 -64.80
C HIS A 262 -15.08 -16.86 -65.08
N VAL A 263 -16.06 -16.84 -64.18
CA VAL A 263 -17.36 -17.49 -64.41
C VAL A 263 -18.09 -16.84 -65.58
N GLU A 264 -18.04 -15.52 -65.72
CA GLU A 264 -18.64 -14.82 -66.85
C GLU A 264 -17.95 -15.16 -68.18
N GLN A 265 -16.62 -15.32 -68.20
CA GLN A 265 -15.87 -15.79 -69.36
C GLN A 265 -16.28 -17.21 -69.76
N LEU A 266 -16.33 -18.15 -68.80
CA LEU A 266 -16.78 -19.51 -69.06
C LEU A 266 -18.22 -19.55 -69.58
N LEU A 267 -19.12 -18.74 -69.02
CA LEU A 267 -20.49 -18.62 -69.53
C LEU A 267 -20.52 -18.13 -70.99
N ARG A 268 -19.73 -17.11 -71.33
CA ARG A 268 -19.61 -16.64 -72.73
C ARG A 268 -19.05 -17.72 -73.66
N GLU A 269 -18.09 -18.51 -73.21
CA GLU A 269 -17.54 -19.63 -73.98
C GLU A 269 -18.57 -20.74 -74.17
N THR A 270 -19.29 -21.14 -73.12
CA THR A 270 -20.37 -22.13 -73.23
C THR A 270 -21.47 -21.66 -74.18
N GLN A 271 -21.90 -20.39 -74.11
CA GLN A 271 -22.87 -19.81 -75.04
C GLN A 271 -22.39 -19.87 -76.50
N ARG A 272 -21.08 -19.65 -76.76
CA ARG A 272 -20.51 -19.79 -78.11
C ARG A 272 -20.49 -21.23 -78.59
N LEU A 273 -20.21 -22.18 -77.70
CA LEU A 273 -20.24 -23.61 -78.04
C LEU A 273 -21.67 -24.09 -78.31
N GLU A 274 -22.64 -23.67 -77.50
CA GLU A 274 -24.06 -23.91 -77.72
C GLU A 274 -24.51 -23.36 -79.08
N GLN A 275 -24.12 -22.13 -79.43
CA GLN A 275 -24.39 -21.56 -80.76
C GLN A 275 -23.79 -22.40 -81.90
N ARG A 276 -22.54 -22.83 -81.77
CA ARG A 276 -21.90 -23.70 -82.77
C ARG A 276 -22.55 -25.07 -82.88
N GLU A 277 -23.00 -25.65 -81.77
CA GLU A 277 -23.73 -26.92 -81.78
C GLU A 277 -25.05 -26.77 -82.53
N VAL A 278 -25.78 -25.68 -82.27
CA VAL A 278 -27.01 -25.36 -83.01
C VAL A 278 -26.72 -25.19 -84.51
N ASP A 279 -25.66 -24.46 -84.89
CA ASP A 279 -25.27 -24.29 -86.30
C ASP A 279 -24.92 -25.63 -86.97
N LEU A 280 -24.15 -26.49 -86.29
CA LEU A 280 -23.80 -27.83 -86.78
C LEU A 280 -25.02 -28.75 -86.88
N GLN A 281 -25.97 -28.66 -85.94
CA GLN A 281 -27.24 -29.40 -86.03
C GLN A 281 -28.03 -28.97 -87.27
N HIS A 282 -28.12 -27.66 -87.54
CA HIS A 282 -28.75 -27.16 -88.78
C HIS A 282 -28.02 -27.66 -90.04
N GLU A 283 -26.68 -27.72 -90.02
CA GLU A 283 -25.89 -28.26 -91.14
C GLU A 283 -26.12 -29.76 -91.33
N ILE A 284 -26.17 -30.55 -90.25
CA ILE A 284 -26.50 -31.99 -90.29
C ILE A 284 -27.91 -32.20 -90.81
N GLU A 285 -28.90 -31.44 -90.33
CA GLU A 285 -30.28 -31.52 -90.82
C GLU A 285 -30.36 -31.18 -92.31
N TYR A 286 -29.61 -30.16 -92.76
CA TYR A 286 -29.50 -29.81 -94.18
C TYR A 286 -28.85 -30.93 -95.01
N GLU A 287 -27.76 -31.55 -94.53
CA GLU A 287 -27.14 -32.68 -95.18
C GLU A 287 -28.04 -33.91 -95.20
N GLN A 288 -28.78 -34.18 -94.13
CA GLN A 288 -29.77 -35.25 -94.07
C GLN A 288 -30.88 -35.03 -95.10
N GLN A 289 -31.41 -33.81 -95.21
CA GLN A 289 -32.36 -33.46 -96.26
C GLN A 289 -31.76 -33.74 -97.65
N ARG A 290 -30.51 -33.34 -97.89
CA ARG A 290 -29.80 -33.62 -99.16
C ARG A 290 -29.62 -35.12 -99.41
N MET A 291 -29.32 -35.88 -98.35
CA MET A 291 -29.16 -37.33 -98.43
C MET A 291 -30.50 -38.03 -98.65
N ASP A 292 -31.58 -37.55 -98.05
CA ASP A 292 -32.93 -38.06 -98.26
C ASP A 292 -33.40 -37.76 -99.69
N GLU A 293 -33.08 -36.59 -100.24
CA GLU A 293 -33.25 -36.28 -101.66
C GLU A 293 -32.47 -37.27 -102.54
N VAL A 294 -31.18 -37.49 -102.28
CA VAL A 294 -30.36 -38.46 -103.03
C VAL A 294 -30.86 -39.90 -102.84
N GLN A 295 -31.35 -40.26 -101.65
CA GLN A 295 -31.90 -41.59 -101.37
C GLN A 295 -33.23 -41.79 -102.08
N THR A 296 -34.12 -40.81 -102.08
CA THR A 296 -35.38 -40.85 -102.83
C THR A 296 -35.11 -40.90 -104.34
N GLU A 297 -34.11 -40.17 -104.84
CA GLU A 297 -33.61 -40.31 -106.21
C GLU A 297 -33.04 -41.70 -106.48
N ARG A 298 -32.18 -42.24 -105.60
CA ARG A 298 -31.62 -43.60 -105.71
C ARG A 298 -32.70 -44.65 -105.62
N HIS A 299 -33.73 -44.49 -104.81
CA HIS A 299 -34.87 -45.38 -104.73
C HIS A 299 -35.72 -45.28 -106.01
N ALA A 300 -35.89 -44.09 -106.59
CA ALA A 300 -36.49 -43.92 -107.91
C ALA A 300 -35.65 -44.60 -109.01
N VAL A 301 -34.31 -44.48 -108.97
CA VAL A 301 -33.40 -45.16 -109.89
C VAL A 301 -33.38 -46.68 -109.65
N ARG A 302 -33.41 -47.15 -108.40
CA ARG A 302 -33.50 -48.58 -108.06
C ARG A 302 -34.85 -49.17 -108.43
N GLN A 303 -35.96 -48.46 -108.25
CA GLN A 303 -37.26 -48.90 -108.79
C GLN A 303 -37.24 -48.93 -110.32
N ARG A 304 -36.53 -48.00 -110.99
CA ARG A 304 -36.27 -48.07 -112.44
C ARG A 304 -35.41 -49.30 -112.80
N ARG A 305 -34.37 -49.61 -112.02
CA ARG A 305 -33.50 -50.79 -112.22
C ARG A 305 -34.17 -52.13 -111.85
N GLN A 306 -35.06 -52.16 -110.87
CA GLN A 306 -35.84 -53.35 -110.50
C GLN A 306 -36.90 -53.70 -111.56
N ARG A 307 -37.19 -52.79 -112.48
CA ARG A 307 -37.93 -53.09 -113.72
C ARG A 307 -37.03 -53.64 -114.85
N SER A 308 -35.72 -53.76 -114.65
CA SER A 308 -34.79 -54.38 -115.61
C SER A 308 -33.67 -55.19 -114.93
N VAL A 309 -33.89 -56.51 -114.88
CA VAL A 309 -32.91 -57.61 -115.07
C VAL A 309 -32.25 -58.26 -113.84
N SER A 310 -32.55 -59.57 -113.74
CA SER A 310 -31.76 -60.80 -113.49
C SER A 310 -30.61 -60.91 -112.48
N VAL A 311 -30.80 -61.83 -111.52
CA VAL A 311 -30.03 -63.06 -111.16
C VAL A 311 -28.50 -63.04 -110.93
N MET A 312 -27.74 -62.02 -111.30
CA MET A 312 -26.27 -62.03 -111.15
C MET A 312 -25.77 -60.90 -110.24
N GLU A 313 -25.92 -61.05 -108.93
CA GLU A 313 -25.08 -60.36 -107.94
C GLU A 313 -25.30 -60.96 -106.55
N ARG A 314 -24.57 -62.03 -106.24
CA ARG A 314 -24.62 -62.71 -104.94
C ARG A 314 -23.23 -63.08 -104.38
N ILE A 315 -22.14 -62.43 -104.83
CA ILE A 315 -20.78 -62.80 -104.41
C ILE A 315 -19.92 -61.54 -104.28
N ALA A 316 -19.80 -60.98 -103.06
CA ALA A 316 -18.69 -60.10 -102.63
C ALA A 316 -18.80 -59.81 -101.13
N LEU A 317 -18.67 -60.85 -100.31
CA LEU A 317 -18.37 -60.76 -98.89
C LEU A 317 -17.22 -61.72 -98.62
N SER A 318 -15.99 -61.23 -98.54
CA SER A 318 -14.87 -61.92 -97.88
C SER A 318 -13.61 -61.05 -97.79
N MET A 319 -13.05 -61.01 -96.58
CA MET A 319 -11.63 -60.84 -96.20
C MET A 319 -10.93 -59.47 -96.18
N GLU A 320 -10.53 -59.07 -94.96
CA GLU A 320 -9.21 -58.58 -94.47
C GLU A 320 -9.43 -58.33 -92.94
N GLN A 321 -8.85 -58.99 -91.90
CA GLN A 321 -7.49 -59.48 -91.58
C GLN A 321 -6.41 -58.44 -91.89
N GLN A 322 -5.45 -58.03 -91.03
CA GLN A 322 -5.00 -58.39 -89.69
C GLN A 322 -3.86 -57.37 -89.33
N GLU A 323 -3.52 -57.22 -88.04
CA GLU A 323 -2.23 -56.72 -87.48
C GLU A 323 -1.91 -55.21 -87.46
N ASN A 324 -1.79 -54.64 -86.24
CA ASN A 324 -0.71 -53.71 -85.90
C ASN A 324 -0.46 -53.63 -84.38
N GLY A 325 0.83 -53.58 -83.99
CA GLY A 325 1.39 -53.75 -82.64
C GLY A 325 0.96 -52.70 -81.58
N GLY A 326 1.24 -52.85 -80.28
CA GLY A 326 2.42 -53.41 -79.63
C GLY A 326 3.30 -52.26 -79.11
N MET A 327 3.17 -51.86 -77.82
CA MET A 327 4.19 -51.10 -77.08
C MET A 327 3.91 -51.07 -75.56
N ASP A 328 5.02 -51.06 -74.82
CA ASP A 328 5.25 -50.60 -73.44
C ASP A 328 4.99 -51.54 -72.27
N ASN A 329 5.97 -52.42 -72.03
CA ASN A 329 6.28 -52.96 -70.70
C ASN A 329 7.80 -52.89 -70.47
N SER A 330 8.30 -51.71 -70.12
CA SER A 330 9.72 -51.41 -69.88
C SER A 330 9.92 -50.72 -68.54
N PHE A 331 9.95 -51.49 -67.45
CA PHE A 331 10.48 -51.05 -66.16
C PHE A 331 11.09 -52.26 -65.45
N ASN A 332 12.30 -52.64 -65.83
CA ASN A 332 13.22 -53.44 -65.02
C ASN A 332 14.57 -53.48 -65.73
N SER A 333 15.58 -52.81 -65.15
CA SER A 333 17.01 -53.15 -65.21
C SER A 333 17.86 -51.91 -64.97
N LEU A 334 17.96 -51.47 -63.72
CA LEU A 334 19.01 -50.55 -63.31
C LEU A 334 19.43 -50.88 -61.87
N GLY A 335 20.39 -51.79 -61.66
CA GLY A 335 20.90 -51.98 -60.31
C GLY A 335 21.88 -53.10 -59.95
N ASP A 336 22.74 -53.62 -60.84
CA ASP A 336 23.78 -54.60 -60.45
C ASP A 336 25.20 -54.06 -60.71
N SER A 337 25.55 -52.95 -60.05
CA SER A 337 26.96 -52.56 -59.88
C SER A 337 27.40 -52.97 -58.46
N PRO A 338 28.55 -53.63 -58.27
CA PRO A 338 29.04 -54.01 -56.94
C PRO A 338 29.21 -52.82 -55.99
N GLU A 339 29.43 -51.61 -56.53
CA GLU A 339 29.46 -50.36 -55.76
C GLU A 339 28.07 -49.97 -55.21
N ASN A 340 26.98 -50.35 -55.90
CA ASN A 340 25.63 -50.13 -55.40
C ASN A 340 25.32 -51.06 -54.24
N GLU A 341 25.79 -52.30 -54.28
CA GLU A 341 25.60 -53.26 -53.20
C GLU A 341 26.38 -52.86 -51.94
N GLU A 342 27.62 -52.39 -52.09
CA GLU A 342 28.40 -51.87 -50.96
C GLU A 342 27.77 -50.60 -50.35
N ARG A 343 27.22 -49.71 -51.18
CA ARG A 343 26.44 -48.55 -50.71
C ARG A 343 25.19 -48.98 -49.95
N VAL A 344 24.45 -49.96 -50.45
CA VAL A 344 23.26 -50.49 -49.76
C VAL A 344 23.64 -51.11 -48.41
N ARG A 345 24.72 -51.89 -48.33
CA ARG A 345 25.23 -52.43 -47.05
C ARG A 345 25.67 -51.32 -46.09
N ALA A 346 26.31 -50.26 -46.58
CA ALA A 346 26.68 -49.11 -45.77
C ALA A 346 25.44 -48.38 -45.21
N TYR A 347 24.38 -48.22 -46.02
CA TYR A 347 23.11 -47.66 -45.57
C TYR A 347 22.41 -48.54 -44.54
N GLU A 348 22.42 -49.87 -44.71
CA GLU A 348 21.86 -50.80 -43.72
C GLU A 348 22.58 -50.73 -42.38
N VAL A 349 23.92 -50.68 -42.39
CA VAL A 349 24.72 -50.55 -41.16
C VAL A 349 24.47 -49.20 -40.50
N ALA A 350 24.44 -48.10 -41.27
CA ALA A 350 24.11 -46.78 -40.75
C ALA A 350 22.69 -46.73 -40.16
N PHE A 351 21.73 -47.39 -40.80
CA PHE A 351 20.35 -47.48 -40.33
C PHE A 351 20.23 -48.26 -39.01
N ARG A 352 20.89 -49.43 -38.89
CA ARG A 352 20.95 -50.19 -37.63
C ARG A 352 21.61 -49.38 -36.51
N ASN A 353 22.68 -48.66 -36.82
CA ASN A 353 23.35 -47.79 -35.85
C ASN A 353 22.44 -46.64 -35.39
N MET A 354 21.67 -46.02 -36.28
CA MET A 354 20.68 -44.99 -35.90
C MET A 354 19.57 -45.56 -35.02
N MET A 355 19.01 -46.72 -35.38
CA MET A 355 17.99 -47.40 -34.59
C MET A 355 18.49 -47.75 -33.18
N GLN A 356 19.73 -48.25 -33.09
CA GLN A 356 20.36 -48.58 -31.80
C GLN A 356 20.69 -47.33 -30.97
N ALA A 357 21.21 -46.27 -31.59
CA ALA A 357 21.59 -45.03 -30.89
C ALA A 357 20.38 -44.24 -30.37
N THR A 358 19.24 -44.33 -31.06
CA THR A 358 17.99 -43.66 -30.65
C THR A 358 17.08 -44.56 -29.82
N GLU A 359 17.50 -45.81 -29.56
CA GLU A 359 16.71 -46.85 -28.88
C GLU A 359 15.31 -46.99 -29.49
N SER A 360 15.22 -46.96 -30.83
CA SER A 360 13.94 -47.04 -31.56
C SER A 360 13.65 -48.48 -31.93
N SER A 361 12.42 -48.92 -31.66
CA SER A 361 11.96 -50.28 -31.95
C SER A 361 11.39 -50.44 -33.36
N SER A 362 10.95 -49.35 -33.99
CA SER A 362 10.45 -49.31 -35.37
C SER A 362 10.99 -48.11 -36.17
N LEU A 363 10.91 -48.21 -37.50
CA LEU A 363 11.27 -47.10 -38.41
C LEU A 363 10.42 -45.85 -38.14
N ASP A 364 9.12 -46.04 -37.88
CA ASP A 364 8.19 -44.93 -37.62
C ASP A 364 8.54 -44.21 -36.30
N GLU A 365 8.98 -44.96 -35.29
CA GLU A 365 9.47 -44.39 -34.02
C GLU A 365 10.78 -43.61 -34.24
N LEU A 366 11.66 -44.11 -35.11
CA LEU A 366 12.89 -43.42 -35.49
C LEU A 366 12.57 -42.10 -36.20
N THR A 367 11.70 -42.11 -37.20
CA THR A 367 11.32 -40.91 -37.96
C THR A 367 10.66 -39.87 -37.07
N THR A 368 9.75 -40.28 -36.19
CA THR A 368 9.09 -39.35 -35.25
C THR A 368 10.06 -38.74 -34.24
N LYS A 369 11.02 -39.52 -33.71
CA LYS A 369 12.09 -38.98 -32.84
C LYS A 369 12.97 -37.96 -33.59
N TYR A 370 13.36 -38.25 -34.83
CA TYR A 370 14.14 -37.30 -35.64
C TYR A 370 13.34 -36.05 -36.03
N GLU A 371 12.05 -36.16 -36.33
CA GLU A 371 11.18 -35.02 -36.58
C GLU A 371 11.04 -34.14 -35.34
N LEU A 372 10.90 -34.74 -34.15
CA LEU A 372 10.84 -34.02 -32.89
C LEU A 372 12.19 -33.38 -32.52
N GLU A 373 13.30 -34.08 -32.75
CA GLU A 373 14.64 -33.53 -32.59
C GLU A 373 14.88 -32.36 -33.56
N TYR A 374 14.43 -32.48 -34.81
CA TYR A 374 14.52 -31.42 -35.81
C TYR A 374 13.68 -30.20 -35.40
N ALA A 375 12.44 -30.41 -34.95
CA ALA A 375 11.56 -29.34 -34.47
C ALA A 375 12.15 -28.62 -33.24
N THR A 376 12.69 -29.36 -32.28
CA THR A 376 13.35 -28.78 -31.08
C THR A 376 14.62 -28.01 -31.44
N ARG A 377 15.44 -28.53 -32.37
CA ARG A 377 16.61 -27.79 -32.89
C ARG A 377 16.19 -26.49 -33.58
N LEU A 378 15.13 -26.50 -34.38
CA LEU A 378 14.60 -25.31 -35.04
C LEU A 378 14.11 -24.27 -34.02
N GLN A 379 13.41 -24.72 -32.97
CA GLN A 379 12.95 -23.87 -31.88
C GLN A 379 14.12 -23.23 -31.11
N LEU A 380 15.15 -24.02 -30.77
CA LEU A 380 16.36 -23.50 -30.10
C LEU A 380 17.11 -22.51 -30.99
N GLN A 381 17.19 -22.76 -32.30
CA GLN A 381 17.82 -21.82 -33.24
C GLN A 381 17.06 -20.49 -33.30
N GLU A 382 15.73 -20.52 -33.30
CA GLU A 382 14.91 -19.31 -33.26
C GLU A 382 15.06 -18.58 -31.93
N GLN A 383 15.12 -19.30 -30.80
CA GLN A 383 15.38 -18.70 -29.49
C GLN A 383 16.74 -18.01 -29.43
N ILE A 384 17.81 -18.65 -29.92
CA ILE A 384 19.16 -18.05 -30.03
C ILE A 384 19.10 -16.78 -30.90
N ARG A 385 18.32 -16.79 -31.99
CA ARG A 385 18.15 -15.62 -32.86
C ARG A 385 17.45 -14.47 -32.13
N VAL A 386 16.38 -14.76 -31.39
CA VAL A 386 15.65 -13.78 -30.57
C VAL A 386 16.54 -13.20 -29.47
N ASP A 387 17.26 -14.05 -28.74
CA ASP A 387 18.16 -13.65 -27.67
C ASP A 387 19.32 -12.79 -28.19
N LYS A 388 19.86 -13.12 -29.38
CA LYS A 388 20.88 -12.30 -30.04
C LYS A 388 20.35 -10.90 -30.39
N ILE A 389 19.14 -10.81 -30.95
CA ILE A 389 18.50 -9.52 -31.24
C ILE A 389 18.25 -8.73 -29.93
N HIS A 390 17.81 -9.40 -28.87
CA HIS A 390 17.61 -8.78 -27.56
C HIS A 390 18.92 -8.24 -26.98
N TYR A 391 20.01 -9.03 -27.06
CA TYR A 391 21.33 -8.62 -26.63
C TYR A 391 21.86 -7.41 -27.42
N GLU A 392 21.68 -7.39 -28.75
CA GLU A 392 22.07 -6.27 -29.60
C GLU A 392 21.29 -4.99 -29.25
N LYS A 393 19.98 -5.08 -28.97
CA LYS A 393 19.16 -3.96 -28.48
C LYS A 393 19.66 -3.43 -27.14
N LEU A 394 19.86 -4.33 -26.16
CA LEU A 394 20.34 -3.94 -24.83
C LEU A 394 21.73 -3.29 -24.92
N ARG A 395 22.60 -3.79 -25.81
CA ARG A 395 23.90 -3.18 -26.08
C ARG A 395 23.78 -1.78 -26.68
N ALA A 396 22.85 -1.57 -27.60
CA ALA A 396 22.57 -0.26 -28.18
C ALA A 396 22.06 0.73 -27.11
N GLU A 397 21.12 0.33 -26.25
CA GLU A 397 20.61 1.15 -25.15
C GLU A 397 21.70 1.52 -24.14
N VAL A 398 22.56 0.57 -23.74
CA VAL A 398 23.71 0.86 -22.88
C VAL A 398 24.65 1.88 -23.52
N GLN A 399 24.85 1.79 -24.83
CA GLN A 399 25.68 2.73 -25.58
C GLN A 399 25.02 4.11 -25.69
N GLU A 400 23.72 4.19 -25.92
CA GLU A 400 22.94 5.44 -25.88
C GLU A 400 22.98 6.10 -24.50
N LEU A 401 22.78 5.34 -23.42
CA LEU A 401 22.89 5.84 -22.05
C LEU A 401 24.30 6.33 -21.75
N LYS A 402 25.33 5.60 -22.16
CA LYS A 402 26.73 6.01 -22.01
C LYS A 402 27.01 7.32 -22.76
N ASN A 403 26.51 7.43 -23.98
CA ASN A 403 26.60 8.67 -24.77
C ASN A 403 25.82 9.80 -24.12
N GLY A 404 24.64 9.54 -23.56
CA GLY A 404 23.83 10.52 -22.83
C GLY A 404 24.51 11.02 -21.55
N VAL A 405 25.18 10.13 -20.81
CA VAL A 405 26.00 10.51 -19.65
C VAL A 405 27.21 11.35 -20.07
N GLN A 406 27.90 10.97 -21.16
CA GLN A 406 29.01 11.75 -21.70
C GLN A 406 28.55 13.12 -22.23
N GLN A 407 27.43 13.19 -22.94
CA GLN A 407 26.82 14.44 -23.38
C GLN A 407 26.41 15.30 -22.19
N ARG A 408 25.83 14.74 -21.12
CA ARG A 408 25.55 15.51 -19.88
C ARG A 408 26.83 15.98 -19.18
N ARG A 409 27.94 15.25 -19.30
CA ARG A 409 29.26 15.71 -18.82
C ARG A 409 29.85 16.83 -19.67
N HIS A 410 29.62 16.84 -20.99
CA HIS A 410 30.22 17.79 -21.93
C HIS A 410 29.33 19.00 -22.26
N CYS A 411 28.02 18.87 -22.21
CA CYS A 411 27.05 19.96 -22.29
C CYS A 411 27.00 20.66 -20.93
N GLY A 412 28.07 21.39 -20.63
CA GLY A 412 28.20 22.27 -19.48
C GLY A 412 27.23 23.45 -19.55
N LEU A 413 25.95 23.21 -19.33
CA LEU A 413 25.19 24.14 -18.50
C LEU A 413 25.83 24.01 -17.12
N GLY A 414 26.70 24.96 -16.80
CA GLY A 414 27.54 24.92 -15.61
C GLY A 414 26.76 24.34 -14.45
N LEU A 415 27.21 23.18 -13.97
CA LEU A 415 26.97 22.80 -12.59
C LEU A 415 27.33 24.05 -11.81
N ALA A 416 26.31 24.75 -11.29
CA ALA A 416 26.52 25.72 -10.24
C ALA A 416 27.48 24.99 -9.28
N PRO A 417 28.67 25.57 -8.99
CA PRO A 417 29.68 24.88 -8.20
C PRO A 417 28.94 24.28 -7.03
N ILE A 418 28.92 22.95 -6.95
CA ILE A 418 28.20 22.23 -5.89
C ILE A 418 28.75 22.87 -4.63
N THR A 419 27.94 23.73 -4.02
CA THR A 419 28.37 24.45 -2.84
C THR A 419 28.72 23.35 -1.84
N PRO A 420 29.79 23.52 -1.03
CA PRO A 420 30.14 22.51 -0.04
C PRO A 420 28.92 22.07 0.77
N ALA A 421 28.00 23.00 1.05
CA ALA A 421 26.68 22.72 1.63
C ALA A 421 25.82 21.69 0.86
N LEU A 422 25.69 21.79 -0.48
CA LEU A 422 24.94 20.83 -1.28
C LEU A 422 25.65 19.47 -1.34
N ARG A 423 27.00 19.47 -1.33
CA ARG A 423 27.78 18.23 -1.26
C ARG A 423 27.56 17.53 0.08
N ASP A 424 27.58 18.28 1.16
CA ASP A 424 27.36 17.76 2.51
C ASP A 424 25.91 17.28 2.69
N GLU A 425 24.93 17.99 2.12
CA GLU A 425 23.52 17.55 2.09
C GLU A 425 23.32 16.26 1.27
N LEU A 426 24.01 16.12 0.14
CA LEU A 426 24.00 14.90 -0.66
C LEU A 426 24.67 13.74 0.08
N LEU A 427 25.79 13.98 0.78
CA LEU A 427 26.46 12.97 1.59
C LEU A 427 25.57 12.53 2.76
N LEU A 428 24.94 13.47 3.48
CA LEU A 428 23.96 13.16 4.52
C LEU A 428 22.77 12.38 3.96
N SER A 429 22.29 12.73 2.77
CA SER A 429 21.20 11.99 2.11
C SER A 429 21.60 10.56 1.74
N ILE A 430 22.86 10.35 1.34
CA ILE A 430 23.41 9.02 1.07
C ILE A 430 23.54 8.22 2.37
N GLU A 431 24.12 8.80 3.42
CA GLU A 431 24.25 8.16 4.74
C GLU A 431 22.89 7.80 5.35
N ASP A 432 21.89 8.68 5.22
CA ASP A 432 20.52 8.41 5.66
C ASP A 432 19.86 7.30 4.83
N ALA A 433 20.13 7.23 3.52
CA ALA A 433 19.65 6.16 2.66
C ALA A 433 20.32 4.82 2.99
N GLU A 434 21.62 4.83 3.30
CA GLU A 434 22.36 3.65 3.76
C GLU A 434 21.84 3.15 5.11
N ARG A 435 21.62 4.05 6.08
CA ARG A 435 21.03 3.71 7.39
C ARG A 435 19.65 3.07 7.23
N LYS A 436 18.78 3.63 6.38
CA LYS A 436 17.46 3.06 6.09
C LYS A 436 17.55 1.70 5.40
N ARG A 437 18.52 1.50 4.51
CA ARG A 437 18.78 0.20 3.88
C ARG A 437 19.20 -0.82 4.93
N ASP A 438 20.09 -0.47 5.85
CA ASP A 438 20.57 -1.37 6.90
C ASP A 438 19.48 -1.69 7.93
N GLU A 439 18.65 -0.72 8.30
CA GLU A 439 17.45 -0.95 9.12
C GLU A 439 16.46 -1.90 8.43
N ALA A 440 16.18 -1.68 7.14
CA ALA A 440 15.31 -2.56 6.34
C ALA A 440 15.90 -3.98 6.24
N MET A 441 17.20 -4.12 6.02
CA MET A 441 17.88 -5.42 6.02
C MET A 441 17.81 -6.10 7.38
N GLY A 442 17.95 -5.36 8.48
CA GLY A 442 17.79 -5.87 9.84
C GLY A 442 16.37 -6.38 10.12
N THR A 443 15.35 -5.62 9.71
CA THR A 443 13.94 -6.06 9.86
C THR A 443 13.62 -7.28 8.98
N SER A 444 14.16 -7.35 7.76
CA SER A 444 14.01 -8.50 6.87
C SER A 444 14.65 -9.77 7.47
N ALA A 445 15.86 -9.65 8.03
CA ALA A 445 16.52 -10.76 8.72
C ALA A 445 15.73 -11.26 9.93
N GLN A 446 15.13 -10.34 10.72
CA GLN A 446 14.24 -10.71 11.84
C GLN A 446 12.99 -11.44 11.35
N LEU A 447 12.36 -10.99 10.25
CA LEU A 447 11.21 -11.66 9.67
C LEU A 447 11.55 -13.05 9.13
N GLN A 448 12.71 -13.22 8.48
CA GLN A 448 13.19 -14.53 8.03
C GLN A 448 13.43 -15.48 9.20
N GLN A 449 14.00 -14.99 10.31
CA GLN A 449 14.17 -15.78 11.53
C GLN A 449 12.83 -16.20 12.14
N LEU A 450 11.85 -15.29 12.18
CA LEU A 450 10.51 -15.58 12.69
C LEU A 450 9.79 -16.60 11.80
N LEU A 451 9.90 -16.47 10.47
CA LEU A 451 9.35 -17.44 9.51
C LEU A 451 9.98 -18.83 9.70
N ALA A 452 11.30 -18.91 9.85
CA ALA A 452 11.99 -20.17 10.12
C ALA A 452 11.53 -20.83 11.44
N GLU A 453 11.33 -20.04 12.50
CA GLU A 453 10.82 -20.54 13.79
C GLU A 453 9.36 -21.01 13.68
N VAL A 454 8.51 -20.31 12.91
CA VAL A 454 7.13 -20.75 12.63
C VAL A 454 7.14 -22.07 11.87
N MET A 455 7.92 -22.20 10.80
CA MET A 455 8.04 -23.45 10.04
C MET A 455 8.49 -24.60 10.93
N ARG A 456 9.51 -24.39 11.78
CA ARG A 456 9.98 -25.39 12.74
C ARG A 456 8.88 -25.81 13.73
N ARG A 457 8.06 -24.88 14.22
CA ARG A 457 6.95 -25.18 15.13
C ARG A 457 5.82 -25.94 14.43
N VAL A 458 5.55 -25.61 13.17
CA VAL A 458 4.60 -26.33 12.33
C VAL A 458 5.05 -27.77 12.10
N ASP A 459 6.34 -27.98 11.81
CA ASP A 459 6.89 -29.33 11.67
C ASP A 459 6.82 -30.14 12.97
N VAL A 460 7.09 -29.52 14.13
CA VAL A 460 6.92 -30.17 15.44
C VAL A 460 5.47 -30.55 15.70
N LEU A 461 4.51 -29.68 15.34
CA LEU A 461 3.08 -29.95 15.48
C LEU A 461 2.64 -31.09 14.54
N ALA A 462 3.12 -31.09 13.30
CA ALA A 462 2.88 -32.15 12.34
C ALA A 462 3.42 -33.50 12.83
N ALA A 463 4.64 -33.52 13.39
CA ALA A 463 5.23 -34.72 13.98
C ALA A 463 4.42 -35.24 15.18
N ALA A 464 3.88 -34.34 16.01
CA ALA A 464 3.02 -34.73 17.13
C ALA A 464 1.69 -35.34 16.65
N LEU A 465 1.09 -34.81 15.58
CA LEU A 465 -0.14 -35.37 15.00
C LEU A 465 0.07 -36.74 14.34
N VAL A 466 1.23 -36.99 13.73
CA VAL A 466 1.57 -38.30 13.14
C VAL A 466 1.54 -39.41 14.20
N VAL A 467 1.83 -39.10 15.47
CA VAL A 467 1.73 -40.05 16.58
C VAL A 467 0.28 -40.50 16.82
N TYR A 468 -0.70 -39.62 16.59
CA TYR A 468 -2.13 -39.92 16.76
C TYR A 468 -2.76 -40.51 15.49
N HIS A 469 -2.35 -40.04 14.30
CA HIS A 469 -2.78 -40.58 13.01
C HIS A 469 -1.57 -40.96 12.13
N PRO A 470 -1.08 -42.20 12.22
CA PRO A 470 0.09 -42.64 11.46
C PRO A 470 -0.15 -42.67 9.94
N GLU A 471 -1.41 -42.64 9.49
CA GLU A 471 -1.78 -42.61 8.08
C GLU A 471 -1.51 -41.25 7.41
N VAL A 472 -1.38 -40.17 8.18
CA VAL A 472 -1.18 -38.82 7.62
C VAL A 472 0.30 -38.48 7.59
N HIS A 473 0.89 -38.50 6.40
CA HIS A 473 2.28 -38.09 6.20
C HIS A 473 2.36 -36.60 5.83
N PHE A 474 3.11 -35.83 6.61
CA PHE A 474 3.42 -34.42 6.32
C PHE A 474 4.85 -34.30 5.80
N PRO A 475 5.08 -33.80 4.58
CA PRO A 475 6.43 -33.45 4.13
C PRO A 475 6.98 -32.28 4.96
N PRO A 476 8.31 -32.09 5.04
CA PRO A 476 8.91 -30.96 5.76
C PRO A 476 8.39 -29.63 5.20
N THR A 477 8.00 -28.73 6.10
CA THR A 477 7.38 -27.46 5.70
C THR A 477 8.37 -26.61 4.93
N GLN A 478 7.98 -26.18 3.73
CA GLN A 478 8.72 -25.21 2.91
C GLN A 478 7.98 -23.87 2.89
N PRO A 479 8.64 -22.74 2.58
CA PRO A 479 8.02 -21.41 2.62
C PRO A 479 6.77 -21.34 1.73
N ASN A 480 6.84 -21.97 0.55
CA ASN A 480 5.76 -21.98 -0.44
C ASN A 480 4.53 -22.79 0.01
N ASN A 481 4.72 -23.73 0.95
CA ASN A 481 3.69 -24.69 1.38
C ASN A 481 3.26 -24.47 2.83
N LEU A 482 3.75 -23.42 3.51
CA LEU A 482 3.47 -23.15 4.92
C LEU A 482 1.97 -22.94 5.17
N VAL A 483 1.31 -22.15 4.30
CA VAL A 483 -0.12 -21.84 4.45
C VAL A 483 -0.97 -23.09 4.27
N THR A 484 -0.66 -23.90 3.25
CA THR A 484 -1.36 -25.16 2.98
C THR A 484 -1.15 -26.18 4.12
N HIS A 485 0.06 -26.27 4.68
CA HIS A 485 0.33 -27.14 5.84
C HIS A 485 -0.43 -26.68 7.07
N LEU A 486 -0.47 -25.38 7.37
CA LEU A 486 -1.24 -24.84 8.49
C LEU A 486 -2.75 -25.12 8.35
N GLN A 487 -3.31 -25.02 7.15
CA GLN A 487 -4.71 -25.36 6.88
C GLN A 487 -4.98 -26.85 7.09
N LEU A 488 -4.11 -27.71 6.56
CA LEU A 488 -4.27 -29.16 6.71
C LEU A 488 -4.11 -29.60 8.18
N LEU A 489 -3.14 -29.04 8.90
CA LEU A 489 -2.98 -29.27 10.35
C LEU A 489 -4.21 -28.80 11.13
N ARG A 490 -4.78 -27.65 10.76
CA ARG A 490 -6.01 -27.13 11.36
C ARG A 490 -7.17 -28.11 11.17
N GLU A 491 -7.46 -28.52 9.94
CA GLU A 491 -8.56 -29.45 9.64
C GLU A 491 -8.41 -30.78 10.37
N LYS A 492 -7.19 -31.30 10.47
CA LYS A 492 -6.91 -32.54 11.20
C LYS A 492 -7.02 -32.39 12.71
N LEU A 493 -6.57 -31.28 13.28
CA LEU A 493 -6.78 -30.99 14.70
C LEU A 493 -8.27 -30.85 15.04
N PHE A 494 -9.07 -30.23 14.18
CA PHE A 494 -10.52 -30.16 14.36
C PHE A 494 -11.17 -31.55 14.22
N SER A 495 -10.75 -32.36 13.24
CA SER A 495 -11.24 -33.74 13.09
C SER A 495 -10.93 -34.58 14.34
N LEU A 496 -9.71 -34.47 14.89
CA LEU A 496 -9.31 -35.14 16.12
C LEU A 496 -10.14 -34.67 17.32
N ALA A 497 -10.40 -33.36 17.42
CA ALA A 497 -11.26 -32.82 18.47
C ALA A 497 -12.69 -33.35 18.36
N ASP A 498 -13.26 -33.42 17.14
CA ASP A 498 -14.60 -33.94 16.91
C ASP A 498 -14.69 -35.45 17.22
N GLU A 499 -13.66 -36.24 16.89
CA GLU A 499 -13.57 -37.66 17.29
C GLU A 499 -13.55 -37.84 18.82
N THR A 500 -12.87 -36.96 19.55
CA THR A 500 -12.85 -37.02 21.02
C THR A 500 -14.15 -36.57 21.68
N VAL A 501 -14.96 -35.75 21.01
CA VAL A 501 -16.24 -35.23 21.54
C VAL A 501 -17.42 -36.13 21.14
N GLY A 502 -17.31 -36.89 20.05
CA GLY A 502 -18.37 -37.76 19.55
C GLY A 502 -18.54 -39.11 20.26
N HIS A 503 -17.59 -39.50 21.12
CA HIS A 503 -17.68 -40.74 21.91
C HIS A 503 -18.28 -40.48 23.30
N ASP A 504 -19.58 -40.16 23.33
CA ASP A 504 -20.39 -40.36 24.53
C ASP A 504 -20.71 -41.87 24.67
N THR A 505 -20.10 -42.46 25.70
CA THR A 505 -20.58 -43.63 26.46
C THR A 505 -20.89 -44.91 25.67
N ASP A 506 -19.87 -45.75 25.49
CA ASP A 506 -20.02 -47.17 25.83
C ASP A 506 -18.79 -47.59 26.64
N GLU A 507 -19.04 -48.01 27.88
CA GLU A 507 -18.04 -48.41 28.87
C GLU A 507 -17.10 -49.46 28.28
N THR A 508 -15.91 -49.02 27.87
CA THR A 508 -14.79 -49.93 27.59
C THR A 508 -13.63 -49.54 28.50
N GLU A 509 -13.26 -50.47 29.38
CA GLU A 509 -12.16 -50.36 30.34
C GLU A 509 -10.85 -49.95 29.64
N VAL A 510 -10.52 -48.66 29.69
CA VAL A 510 -9.20 -48.18 29.30
C VAL A 510 -8.26 -48.34 30.49
N VAL A 511 -7.40 -49.35 30.39
CA VAL A 511 -6.23 -49.53 31.26
C VAL A 511 -5.38 -48.26 31.22
N PRO A 512 -5.04 -47.64 32.36
CA PRO A 512 -4.25 -46.41 32.38
C PRO A 512 -2.81 -46.71 31.96
N ALA A 513 -2.48 -46.39 30.71
CA ALA A 513 -1.11 -46.33 30.24
C ALA A 513 -0.43 -45.11 30.89
N MET A 514 0.35 -45.38 31.93
CA MET A 514 1.14 -44.43 32.69
C MET A 514 2.24 -43.84 31.78
N VAL A 515 1.98 -42.69 31.17
CA VAL A 515 2.99 -41.90 30.45
C VAL A 515 3.77 -41.05 31.45
N THR A 516 4.92 -41.55 31.89
CA THR A 516 5.90 -40.77 32.66
C THR A 516 6.58 -39.74 31.76
N VAL A 517 6.29 -38.46 32.00
CA VAL A 517 7.03 -37.33 31.41
C VAL A 517 8.42 -37.23 32.06
N PRO A 518 9.53 -37.23 31.30
CA PRO A 518 10.87 -37.11 31.86
C PRO A 518 11.10 -35.75 32.54
N ALA A 519 11.69 -35.77 33.75
CA ALA A 519 11.92 -34.61 34.61
C ALA A 519 12.99 -33.60 34.11
N SER A 520 13.40 -33.65 32.83
CA SER A 520 14.53 -32.87 32.31
C SER A 520 14.17 -31.88 31.19
N ASN A 521 12.93 -31.36 31.15
CA ASN A 521 12.52 -30.39 30.13
C ASN A 521 12.51 -28.95 30.66
N THR A 522 13.70 -28.41 30.98
CA THR A 522 13.91 -26.98 31.26
C THR A 522 14.33 -26.23 29.99
N ARG A 523 13.41 -26.05 29.04
CA ARG A 523 13.70 -25.20 27.86
C ARG A 523 12.48 -24.52 27.25
N VAL A 524 11.69 -23.85 28.08
CA VAL A 524 10.80 -22.77 27.61
C VAL A 524 10.87 -21.63 28.61
N HIS A 525 11.78 -20.67 28.37
CA HIS A 525 11.66 -19.35 28.98
C HIS A 525 10.50 -18.63 28.28
N LEU A 526 9.34 -18.56 28.93
CA LEU A 526 8.31 -17.61 28.58
C LEU A 526 8.78 -16.23 29.05
N THR A 527 9.21 -15.39 28.13
CA THR A 527 9.42 -13.95 28.37
C THR A 527 8.05 -13.29 28.58
N PRO A 528 7.81 -12.60 29.70
CA PRO A 528 6.57 -11.87 29.90
C PRO A 528 6.55 -10.62 29.02
N HIS A 529 5.45 -10.45 28.28
CA HIS A 529 5.11 -9.27 27.50
C HIS A 529 5.18 -7.99 28.35
N ALA A 530 6.14 -7.12 28.04
CA ALA A 530 6.11 -5.72 28.47
C ALA A 530 5.37 -4.90 27.41
N HIS A 531 4.19 -4.40 27.77
CA HIS A 531 3.50 -3.35 27.02
C HIS A 531 4.26 -2.03 27.19
N ALA A 532 4.96 -1.60 26.14
CA ALA A 532 5.56 -0.28 26.05
C ALA A 532 4.49 0.75 25.62
N THR A 533 3.91 1.44 26.59
CA THR A 533 3.32 2.77 26.38
C THR A 533 4.42 3.80 26.52
N SER A 534 4.71 4.52 25.43
CA SER A 534 5.69 5.61 25.40
C SER A 534 5.11 6.90 25.97
N THR A 535 5.77 7.46 26.98
CA THR A 535 5.88 8.92 27.16
C THR A 535 7.13 9.24 27.97
N SER A 536 8.01 10.04 27.35
CA SER A 536 8.92 11.03 27.95
C SER A 536 9.88 10.60 29.06
N ALA A 537 11.20 10.68 28.78
CA ALA A 537 12.13 11.61 29.43
C ALA A 537 13.60 11.12 29.44
N VAL A 538 14.48 12.05 29.06
CA VAL A 538 15.83 12.29 29.61
C VAL A 538 17.01 11.45 29.07
N LEU A 539 17.83 12.15 28.29
CA LEU A 539 19.20 11.83 27.87
C LEU A 539 20.15 11.61 29.06
N PRO A 540 21.12 10.69 28.97
CA PRO A 540 22.31 10.68 29.83
C PRO A 540 23.46 11.50 29.22
N PRO A 541 24.36 12.07 30.04
CA PRO A 541 25.47 12.89 29.57
C PRO A 541 26.65 12.03 29.09
N SER A 542 27.25 12.45 27.98
CA SER A 542 28.54 11.98 27.46
C SER A 542 29.72 12.52 28.28
N PRO A 543 30.86 11.80 28.35
CA PRO A 543 32.02 12.24 29.11
C PRO A 543 32.98 13.11 28.29
N ASP A 544 33.67 13.99 29.03
CA ASP A 544 34.73 14.89 28.62
C ASP A 544 35.90 14.22 27.88
N MET A 545 36.41 14.92 26.86
CA MET A 545 37.80 14.83 26.41
C MET A 545 38.34 16.25 26.14
N LEU A 546 39.42 16.57 26.84
CA LEU A 546 40.20 17.80 26.78
C LEU A 546 41.14 17.86 25.55
N THR A 547 41.66 19.08 25.33
CA THR A 547 42.88 19.51 24.60
C THR A 547 42.81 19.54 23.06
N ALA A 548 43.24 20.59 22.33
CA ALA A 548 44.25 21.62 22.59
C ALA A 548 44.05 22.91 21.72
N ALA A 549 44.63 24.03 22.22
CA ALA A 549 45.27 25.20 21.56
C ALA A 549 44.76 25.73 20.19
N GLY A 550 44.67 27.03 19.89
CA GLY A 550 45.17 28.27 20.47
C GLY A 550 44.89 29.44 19.48
N ASP A 551 45.32 30.65 19.86
CA ASP A 551 45.45 31.89 19.05
C ASP A 551 44.25 32.85 18.89
N ILE A 552 44.13 33.74 19.89
CA ILE A 552 44.42 35.19 19.87
C ILE A 552 44.20 35.95 18.54
N LEU A 553 43.25 36.92 18.56
CA LEU A 553 43.34 38.37 18.20
C LEU A 553 41.89 38.89 18.07
N ASP A 554 41.39 39.68 19.01
CA ASP A 554 41.44 41.16 19.09
C ASP A 554 40.43 41.90 18.20
N ALA A 555 39.77 42.89 18.83
CA ALA A 555 39.13 44.08 18.26
C ALA A 555 37.86 43.86 17.41
N ASP A 556 36.83 44.70 17.37
CA ASP A 556 36.43 45.94 18.05
C ASP A 556 35.08 46.31 17.38
N GLY A 557 34.36 47.27 17.96
CA GLY A 557 33.54 48.18 17.15
C GLY A 557 32.10 47.74 16.83
N GLY A 558 31.16 48.30 17.58
CA GLY A 558 29.76 48.31 17.23
C GLY A 558 29.37 49.34 16.15
N ARG A 559 28.06 49.59 16.14
CA ARG A 559 27.27 50.67 15.50
C ARG A 559 26.61 50.37 14.15
N ILE A 560 25.28 50.43 14.21
CA ILE A 560 24.36 51.30 13.46
C ILE A 560 24.62 51.37 11.94
N SER A 561 23.69 50.88 11.11
CA SER A 561 22.80 51.80 10.36
C SER A 561 21.76 51.08 9.50
N SER A 562 20.65 51.79 9.41
CA SER A 562 19.46 51.65 8.57
C SER A 562 19.71 51.62 7.06
N GLY A 563 18.73 51.10 6.31
CA GLY A 563 18.24 51.80 5.11
C GLY A 563 17.82 50.93 3.92
N ARG A 564 16.51 50.97 3.61
CA ARG A 564 15.92 51.35 2.29
C ARG A 564 16.77 51.05 1.04
N ARG A 565 16.28 50.49 -0.07
CA ARG A 565 15.01 50.72 -0.78
C ARG A 565 15.06 49.88 -2.08
N SER A 566 13.87 49.45 -2.52
CA SER A 566 13.37 49.50 -3.91
C SER A 566 14.09 48.81 -5.07
N SER A 567 13.27 48.00 -5.80
CA SER A 567 13.11 47.94 -7.27
C SER A 567 14.31 47.47 -8.10
N SER A 568 14.22 46.68 -9.16
CA SER A 568 13.16 46.47 -10.15
C SER A 568 13.50 45.22 -11.00
N SER A 569 12.51 44.82 -11.80
CA SER A 569 12.63 44.38 -13.19
C SER A 569 13.21 42.99 -13.51
N SER A 570 12.27 42.17 -13.99
CA SER A 570 12.22 41.60 -15.35
C SER A 570 12.88 40.26 -15.65
N SER A 571 12.07 39.48 -16.37
CA SER A 571 12.39 38.64 -17.54
C SER A 571 12.42 37.12 -17.32
N SER A 572 11.28 36.53 -17.70
CA SER A 572 11.10 35.51 -18.75
C SER A 572 11.96 34.23 -18.78
N SER A 573 11.20 33.15 -18.97
CA SER A 573 11.54 31.87 -19.61
C SER A 573 12.29 30.85 -18.74
N SER A 574 11.57 29.79 -18.39
CA SER A 574 12.20 28.53 -18.00
C SER A 574 11.35 27.38 -18.55
N HIS A 575 11.89 26.73 -19.58
CA HIS A 575 11.47 25.43 -20.04
C HIS A 575 11.87 24.38 -19.00
N GLY A 576 10.86 23.73 -18.40
CA GLY A 576 11.05 22.62 -17.47
C GLY A 576 11.56 21.37 -18.19
N SER A 577 12.81 21.00 -17.92
CA SER A 577 13.41 19.72 -18.29
C SER A 577 13.20 18.71 -17.15
N TYR A 578 12.54 17.59 -17.47
CA TYR A 578 12.19 16.53 -16.52
C TYR A 578 13.39 15.58 -16.32
N GLY A 579 13.86 15.48 -15.07
CA GLY A 579 14.77 14.43 -14.62
C GLY A 579 14.00 13.18 -14.19
N ILE A 580 14.40 12.04 -14.76
CA ILE A 580 13.90 10.69 -14.46
C ILE A 580 14.55 10.20 -13.17
N VAL A 581 13.76 9.68 -12.22
CA VAL A 581 14.25 8.92 -11.05
C VAL A 581 13.54 7.57 -11.00
N PRO A 582 14.28 6.46 -10.79
CA PRO A 582 13.76 5.11 -10.92
C PRO A 582 12.93 4.65 -9.71
N SER A 583 11.98 3.80 -10.01
CA SER A 583 11.01 3.17 -9.11
C SER A 583 11.62 1.98 -8.38
N GLY A 584 11.27 1.81 -7.11
CA GLY A 584 11.55 0.63 -6.30
C GLY A 584 10.31 0.25 -5.47
N GLU A 585 9.73 -0.87 -5.88
CA GLU A 585 8.83 -1.85 -5.27
C GLU A 585 8.13 -1.67 -3.89
N SER A 586 6.83 -2.00 -3.94
CA SER A 586 5.98 -2.78 -3.03
C SER A 586 6.02 -2.55 -1.51
N THR A 587 4.88 -2.12 -0.98
CA THR A 587 4.37 -2.74 0.26
C THR A 587 2.85 -2.68 0.29
N GLU A 588 2.25 -3.86 0.33
CA GLU A 588 0.85 -4.10 0.64
C GLU A 588 0.52 -3.51 2.02
N ARG A 589 -0.59 -2.77 2.10
CA ARG A 589 -1.26 -2.56 3.40
C ARG A 589 -2.76 -2.42 3.22
N SER A 590 -3.42 -3.46 3.71
CA SER A 590 -4.82 -3.61 4.04
C SER A 590 -5.42 -2.32 4.61
N LEU A 591 -6.47 -1.81 3.97
CA LEU A 591 -7.42 -0.90 4.60
C LEU A 591 -8.80 -1.55 4.59
N SER A 592 -9.20 -1.90 5.82
CA SER A 592 -10.55 -2.18 6.27
C SER A 592 -11.52 -1.09 5.84
N VAL A 593 -12.57 -1.47 5.12
CA VAL A 593 -13.71 -0.61 4.79
C VAL A 593 -14.92 -1.06 5.61
N SER A 594 -15.36 -0.17 6.50
CA SER A 594 -16.70 -0.07 7.09
C SER A 594 -16.86 1.42 7.42
N SER A 595 -17.90 2.17 7.07
CA SER A 595 -19.32 1.83 6.99
C SER A 595 -20.06 2.88 6.14
N SER A 596 -21.25 2.49 5.67
CA SER A 596 -22.28 3.21 4.93
C SER A 596 -22.72 4.57 5.50
N PRO A 597 -23.39 5.42 4.69
CA PRO A 597 -24.48 6.26 5.15
C PRO A 597 -25.83 5.60 4.86
N SER A 598 -26.60 5.40 5.93
CA SER A 598 -28.04 5.13 5.93
C SER A 598 -28.83 6.41 5.64
N HIS A 599 -29.77 6.35 4.69
CA HIS A 599 -30.83 7.33 4.54
C HIS A 599 -32.15 6.56 4.30
N GLU A 600 -33.00 6.53 5.31
CA GLU A 600 -34.46 6.37 5.21
C GLU A 600 -34.99 7.68 4.57
N GLU A 601 -35.94 7.76 3.66
CA GLU A 601 -37.37 7.39 3.64
C GLU A 601 -37.80 7.81 2.20
N GLU A 602 -38.57 7.09 1.40
CA GLU A 602 -40.03 7.09 1.43
C GLU A 602 -40.57 6.10 0.37
N ALA A 603 -41.76 5.57 0.63
CA ALA A 603 -42.33 4.35 0.09
C ALA A 603 -42.85 4.42 -1.36
N ALA A 604 -42.59 3.36 -2.14
CA ALA A 604 -43.58 2.82 -3.09
C ALA A 604 -43.26 1.36 -3.52
N LYS A 605 -44.16 0.46 -3.12
CA LYS A 605 -44.43 -0.90 -3.60
C LYS A 605 -43.76 -1.30 -4.94
N SER A 606 -42.84 -2.27 -4.88
CA SER A 606 -42.82 -3.40 -5.83
C SER A 606 -42.01 -4.54 -5.25
N GLY A 607 -42.66 -5.69 -5.02
CA GLY A 607 -42.02 -6.88 -4.50
C GLY A 607 -41.15 -7.61 -5.53
N GLY A 608 -40.31 -8.49 -5.00
CA GLY A 608 -39.94 -9.74 -5.69
C GLY A 608 -38.53 -9.82 -6.27
N ARG A 609 -37.71 -10.63 -5.59
CA ARG A 609 -36.51 -11.34 -6.09
C ARG A 609 -35.28 -10.49 -6.41
N ALA A 610 -34.49 -10.21 -5.38
CA ALA A 610 -33.04 -10.13 -5.55
C ALA A 610 -32.50 -11.56 -5.70
N ILE A 611 -32.16 -11.93 -6.93
CA ILE A 611 -31.44 -13.17 -7.24
C ILE A 611 -29.98 -12.93 -6.86
N ALA A 612 -29.48 -13.69 -5.90
CA ALA A 612 -28.06 -13.79 -5.60
C ALA A 612 -27.35 -14.32 -6.86
N LEU A 613 -26.60 -13.43 -7.52
CA LEU A 613 -25.74 -13.72 -8.67
C LEU A 613 -24.29 -13.58 -8.20
N LEU A 614 -23.88 -14.50 -7.34
CA LEU A 614 -22.48 -14.77 -7.03
C LEU A 614 -22.37 -16.30 -7.10
N ASP A 615 -21.42 -16.77 -7.92
CA ASP A 615 -21.00 -18.17 -8.09
C ASP A 615 -21.72 -19.01 -9.16
N LEU A 616 -21.80 -18.51 -10.40
CA LEU A 616 -21.96 -19.36 -11.58
C LEU A 616 -20.95 -18.95 -12.66
N ASP A 617 -19.85 -19.71 -12.75
CA ASP A 617 -18.92 -19.72 -13.90
C ASP A 617 -19.56 -20.40 -15.12
N GLU A 618 -20.78 -19.99 -15.47
CA GLU A 618 -21.51 -20.47 -16.63
C GLU A 618 -21.51 -19.34 -17.69
N PRO A 619 -21.04 -19.60 -18.93
CA PRO A 619 -20.93 -18.56 -19.94
C PRO A 619 -22.29 -17.93 -20.22
N LEU A 620 -22.39 -16.60 -20.03
CA LEU A 620 -23.60 -15.81 -20.22
C LEU A 620 -24.28 -16.17 -21.55
N GLY A 621 -25.51 -16.65 -21.47
CA GLY A 621 -26.28 -17.04 -22.64
C GLY A 621 -26.50 -15.85 -23.58
N ARG A 622 -26.63 -16.13 -24.89
CA ARG A 622 -26.82 -15.12 -25.95
C ARG A 622 -27.95 -14.13 -25.65
N GLU A 623 -29.01 -14.58 -24.98
CA GLU A 623 -30.14 -13.73 -24.60
C GLU A 623 -29.85 -12.83 -23.38
N GLN A 624 -28.99 -13.25 -22.45
CA GLN A 624 -28.53 -12.41 -21.35
C GLN A 624 -27.58 -11.32 -21.86
N ILE A 625 -26.70 -11.66 -22.80
CA ILE A 625 -25.81 -10.70 -23.47
C ILE A 625 -26.64 -9.63 -24.21
N LYS A 626 -27.70 -10.03 -24.94
CA LYS A 626 -28.61 -9.07 -25.60
C LYS A 626 -29.30 -8.14 -24.59
N ARG A 627 -29.75 -8.66 -23.45
CA ARG A 627 -30.38 -7.84 -22.39
C ARG A 627 -29.39 -6.87 -21.77
N LEU A 628 -28.18 -7.31 -21.47
CA LEU A 628 -27.09 -6.45 -20.96
C LEU A 628 -26.72 -5.37 -21.99
N ALA A 629 -26.57 -5.72 -23.26
CA ALA A 629 -26.30 -4.76 -24.33
C ALA A 629 -27.41 -3.70 -24.43
N ALA A 630 -28.68 -4.09 -24.34
CA ALA A 630 -29.79 -3.15 -24.35
C ALA A 630 -29.79 -2.19 -23.13
N VAL A 631 -29.39 -2.68 -21.95
CA VAL A 631 -29.25 -1.86 -20.74
C VAL A 631 -28.10 -0.86 -20.89
N VAL A 632 -26.97 -1.28 -21.44
CA VAL A 632 -25.81 -0.40 -21.70
C VAL A 632 -26.19 0.69 -22.71
N VAL A 633 -26.86 0.36 -23.81
CA VAL A 633 -27.31 1.35 -24.81
C VAL A 633 -28.26 2.38 -24.18
N ARG A 634 -29.22 1.96 -23.34
CA ARG A 634 -30.11 2.90 -22.64
C ARG A 634 -29.36 3.80 -21.66
N ARG A 635 -28.32 3.28 -20.99
CA ARG A 635 -27.47 4.06 -20.08
C ARG A 635 -26.66 5.11 -20.84
N GLU A 636 -26.13 4.76 -22.00
CA GLU A 636 -25.33 5.68 -22.84
C GLU A 636 -26.20 6.81 -23.42
N VAL A 637 -27.44 6.50 -23.83
CA VAL A 637 -28.41 7.53 -24.25
C VAL A 637 -28.72 8.51 -23.12
N ARG A 638 -28.95 8.02 -21.89
CA ARG A 638 -29.16 8.90 -20.72
C ARG A 638 -27.94 9.75 -20.39
N ARG A 639 -26.73 9.21 -20.57
CA ARG A 639 -25.49 9.96 -20.39
C ARG A 639 -25.38 11.10 -21.41
N ARG A 640 -25.60 10.82 -22.70
CA ARG A 640 -25.59 11.85 -23.76
C ARG A 640 -26.63 12.94 -23.53
N GLN A 641 -27.84 12.59 -23.08
CA GLN A 641 -28.85 13.59 -22.71
C GLN A 641 -28.43 14.48 -21.54
N ARG A 642 -27.62 13.99 -20.59
CA ARG A 642 -27.07 14.82 -19.51
C ARG A 642 -25.95 15.72 -20.03
N GLU A 643 -25.09 15.23 -20.91
CA GLU A 643 -24.04 16.01 -21.56
C GLU A 643 -24.62 17.11 -22.46
N GLU A 644 -25.74 16.85 -23.16
CA GLU A 644 -26.47 17.86 -23.93
C GLU A 644 -27.16 18.91 -23.06
N ARG A 645 -27.64 18.55 -21.86
CA ARG A 645 -28.21 19.53 -20.92
C ARG A 645 -27.16 20.41 -20.23
N GLN A 646 -25.90 20.00 -20.26
CA GLN A 646 -24.78 20.74 -19.67
C GLN A 646 -24.09 21.67 -20.67
N ARG A 647 -24.39 21.53 -21.97
CA ARG A 647 -23.99 22.44 -23.04
C ARG A 647 -25.09 23.46 -23.29
#